data_AF-A0A436G7K4-F1
#
_entry.id   AF-A0A436G7K4-F1
#
_cell.length_a   1.000
_cell.length_b   1.000
_cell.length_c   1.000
_cell.angle_alpha   90.00
_cell.angle_beta   90.00
_cell.angle_gamma   90.00
#
_symmetry.space_group_name_H-M   'P 1'
#
loop_
_entity.id
_entity.type
_entity.pdbx_description
1 polymer ?
#
loop_
_entity_poly.entity_id
_entity_poly.type
_entity_poly.pdbx_seq_one_letter_code
_entity_poly.pdbx_strand_id
1 'polypeptide(L)'
;TLTLTGANTFGGGINVTAGRLNVSGDSALGAASNGITLSAGTILQSTGALAASRVVTLLSGTAAIGGGVGSAHITGAGGFSLVAQTVLSDDTNDFTGAVATDSFNLYFTSIGNLGEASALGAATTVANGTVFVRNASAVYTGSGDTSNRSWNMAPSTGSSALTNQGTGTLTVTGDMTAGGGFAASVILNAQTADLGVLGVISSNLATRPFIFMGGGTNRTITLGGANTFGGAVTIQTVTVKASSLANQGAASSLGSGSIINLNTGVLSYTGAGASTDRILSLNGASAILNDGTGSLALSGAASFNPANPGDTFTLGGSFAGGNTFSGAISGNGNLVMNGAAGNSWLLSGANTYVGSTTVTSGTLRAGSANAFGAPNAVVVNGGTLDLNGFDTTATSLAGAGGSVTLNGADLTINGAASTSYAGVIADGATSGGGLIKRGTGTLTLSGANTYTGDTTVNGGTLALNFAAPGAPTSNIISGSSGLNLAGGVVTLTGAAGVANSQTFDGLNVSAGNNQIVATAGVGGSMTLNLGAITHTGGLLDFKLPTSGSITTTNGDGALSWATVNGTDYAQVSGGAINAFTAYANKDNASTWLTGDVVSDAGGAANTPFANTVAGNVQLGGIKYTAAANSIVTVGASNTLGVDGTIIVASSVNNASQTITGGSITGATGGGTLGVLENSTGTGTFTIASTIVDNGGATSFAKGGAGKVALTGANSYTGGTTLSGGTLAIDSVANGGSASSIGASGAASANLVLESGTLEYTGVGAGTTDRGFTLVNGGAPRTIQVDSGNLSFGGVVVGSDDAGFNKTGAGLLTLGNAANTYTGITTISAGTLSVNTLADGGVASGIGASSSDAENLVIQTGGTLQYTGATAST
;
A
#
# COMPACT_ATOMS: atom_id res chain seq x y z
N THR A 1 -44.17 -36.51 41.50
CA THR A 1 -44.53 -36.10 40.14
C THR A 1 -45.82 -36.78 39.75
N LEU A 2 -46.81 -36.02 39.26
CA LEU A 2 -48.01 -36.53 38.61
C LEU A 2 -47.88 -36.26 37.11
N THR A 3 -48.17 -37.26 36.27
CA THR A 3 -48.11 -37.11 34.81
C THR A 3 -49.47 -37.44 34.21
N LEU A 4 -50.06 -36.50 33.46
CA LEU A 4 -51.34 -36.66 32.76
C LEU A 4 -51.08 -36.67 31.25
N THR A 5 -51.22 -37.83 30.61
CA THR A 5 -50.94 -37.99 29.17
C THR A 5 -52.19 -38.15 28.30
N GLY A 6 -53.30 -38.61 28.88
CA GLY A 6 -54.58 -38.79 28.18
C GLY A 6 -55.45 -37.53 28.20
N ALA A 7 -56.40 -37.44 27.28
CA ALA A 7 -57.43 -36.42 27.31
C ALA A 7 -58.39 -36.67 28.48
N ASN A 8 -58.58 -35.66 29.33
CA ASN A 8 -59.39 -35.73 30.54
C ASN A 8 -60.63 -34.83 30.41
N THR A 9 -61.74 -35.17 31.09
CA THR A 9 -63.01 -34.43 30.99
C THR A 9 -63.52 -33.86 32.32
N PHE A 10 -62.71 -33.90 33.39
CA PHE A 10 -63.10 -33.38 34.70
C PHE A 10 -63.24 -31.84 34.72
N GLY A 11 -64.06 -31.34 35.63
CA GLY A 11 -64.19 -29.90 35.95
C GLY A 11 -63.72 -29.59 37.38
N GLY A 12 -63.61 -28.31 37.72
CA GLY A 12 -63.39 -27.85 39.12
C GLY A 12 -62.02 -27.25 39.44
N GLY A 13 -61.18 -26.99 38.43
CA GLY A 13 -59.84 -26.40 38.61
C GLY A 13 -58.78 -27.38 39.13
N ILE A 14 -57.51 -27.01 39.02
CA ILE A 14 -56.35 -27.83 39.40
C ILE A 14 -55.48 -27.03 40.36
N ASN A 15 -55.28 -27.53 41.58
CA ASN A 15 -54.41 -26.88 42.56
C ASN A 15 -53.14 -27.71 42.76
N VAL A 16 -51.99 -27.17 42.33
CA VAL A 16 -50.68 -27.79 42.56
C VAL A 16 -50.08 -27.13 43.81
N THR A 17 -50.09 -27.88 44.92
CA THR A 17 -49.61 -27.40 46.23
C THR A 17 -48.20 -27.88 46.57
N ALA A 18 -47.75 -28.97 45.95
CA ALA A 18 -46.39 -29.50 46.07
C ALA A 18 -46.00 -30.33 44.84
N GLY A 19 -44.70 -30.45 44.59
CA GLY A 19 -44.16 -31.33 43.56
C GLY A 19 -44.38 -30.85 42.12
N ARG A 20 -44.43 -31.81 41.19
CA ARG A 20 -44.43 -31.57 39.73
C ARG A 20 -45.68 -32.17 39.08
N LEU A 21 -46.35 -31.38 38.26
CA LEU A 21 -47.40 -31.79 37.32
C LEU A 21 -46.87 -31.72 35.89
N ASN A 22 -46.78 -32.87 35.23
CA ASN A 22 -46.42 -33.00 33.82
C ASN A 22 -47.68 -33.31 33.00
N VAL A 23 -47.88 -32.62 31.89
CA VAL A 23 -49.03 -32.86 31.00
C VAL A 23 -48.61 -32.98 29.54
N SER A 24 -49.37 -33.75 28.76
CA SER A 24 -49.13 -33.91 27.33
C SER A 24 -49.57 -32.70 26.50
N GLY A 25 -50.53 -31.90 27.01
CA GLY A 25 -51.10 -30.71 26.36
C GLY A 25 -52.40 -30.27 27.06
N ASP A 26 -53.10 -29.26 26.51
CA ASP A 26 -54.30 -28.68 27.15
C ASP A 26 -55.40 -29.71 27.46
N SER A 27 -55.63 -30.67 26.56
CA SER A 27 -56.66 -31.70 26.71
C SER A 27 -56.45 -32.61 27.92
N ALA A 28 -55.23 -32.69 28.45
CA ALA A 28 -54.93 -33.46 29.66
C ALA A 28 -55.38 -32.75 30.95
N LEU A 29 -55.79 -31.48 30.88
CA LEU A 29 -56.14 -30.66 32.05
C LEU A 29 -57.66 -30.56 32.31
N GLY A 30 -58.46 -31.39 31.66
CA GLY A 30 -59.92 -31.40 31.82
C GLY A 30 -60.61 -30.31 30.99
N ALA A 31 -61.79 -29.87 31.45
CA ALA A 31 -62.55 -28.81 30.79
C ALA A 31 -61.70 -27.55 30.54
N ALA A 32 -61.90 -26.87 29.41
CA ALA A 32 -61.17 -25.66 29.01
C ALA A 32 -61.23 -24.52 30.05
N SER A 33 -62.28 -24.49 30.88
CA SER A 33 -62.48 -23.51 31.96
C SER A 33 -61.72 -23.84 33.26
N ASN A 34 -61.08 -25.00 33.37
CA ASN A 34 -60.30 -25.32 34.57
C ASN A 34 -59.10 -24.37 34.71
N GLY A 35 -59.11 -23.53 35.75
CA GLY A 35 -57.91 -22.79 36.14
C GLY A 35 -56.87 -23.70 36.77
N ILE A 36 -55.59 -23.34 36.66
CA ILE A 36 -54.49 -24.02 37.35
C ILE A 36 -53.89 -23.05 38.37
N THR A 37 -53.89 -23.40 39.65
CA THR A 37 -53.25 -22.61 40.70
C THR A 37 -51.94 -23.26 41.12
N LEU A 38 -50.83 -22.50 41.07
CA LEU A 38 -49.50 -22.97 41.45
C LEU A 38 -49.02 -22.30 42.75
N SER A 39 -48.66 -23.12 43.75
CA SER A 39 -47.97 -22.66 44.96
C SER A 39 -46.46 -22.49 44.71
N ALA A 40 -45.76 -21.72 45.56
CA ALA A 40 -44.31 -21.61 45.49
C ALA A 40 -43.61 -22.98 45.53
N GLY A 41 -42.55 -23.16 44.74
CA GLY A 41 -41.77 -24.39 44.65
C GLY A 41 -42.44 -25.52 43.86
N THR A 42 -43.63 -25.30 43.29
CA THR A 42 -44.31 -26.28 42.43
C THR A 42 -43.89 -26.15 40.97
N ILE A 43 -44.05 -27.23 40.20
CA ILE A 43 -43.62 -27.30 38.80
C ILE A 43 -44.80 -27.68 37.91
N LEU A 44 -45.08 -26.90 36.89
CA LEU A 44 -46.00 -27.25 35.79
C LEU A 44 -45.21 -27.36 34.49
N GLN A 45 -45.24 -28.53 33.86
CA GLN A 45 -44.57 -28.75 32.58
C GLN A 45 -45.56 -29.34 31.58
N SER A 46 -45.59 -28.79 30.37
CA SER A 46 -46.41 -29.30 29.27
C SER A 46 -45.57 -29.61 28.05
N THR A 47 -45.74 -30.78 27.44
CA THR A 47 -45.06 -31.10 26.17
C THR A 47 -45.79 -30.48 24.96
N GLY A 48 -47.10 -30.28 25.05
CA GLY A 48 -47.92 -29.61 24.03
C GLY A 48 -48.37 -28.22 24.49
N ALA A 49 -48.72 -27.34 23.54
CA ALA A 49 -49.24 -26.01 23.87
C ALA A 49 -50.51 -26.10 24.74
N LEU A 50 -50.60 -25.23 25.74
CA LEU A 50 -51.83 -24.97 26.46
C LEU A 50 -52.70 -23.99 25.66
N ALA A 51 -54.01 -23.99 25.90
CA ALA A 51 -54.89 -23.03 25.24
C ALA A 51 -54.66 -21.62 25.79
N ALA A 52 -54.75 -20.58 24.96
CA ALA A 52 -54.64 -19.19 25.41
C ALA A 52 -55.72 -18.79 26.43
N SER A 53 -56.89 -19.44 26.38
CA SER A 53 -57.95 -19.27 27.38
C SER A 53 -57.68 -19.97 28.72
N ARG A 54 -56.65 -20.82 28.80
CA ARG A 54 -56.28 -21.51 30.04
C ARG A 54 -55.67 -20.50 31.00
N VAL A 55 -56.27 -20.34 32.18
CA VAL A 55 -55.72 -19.46 33.22
C VAL A 55 -54.79 -20.26 34.14
N VAL A 56 -53.54 -19.80 34.26
CA VAL A 56 -52.54 -20.29 35.22
C VAL A 56 -52.27 -19.20 36.25
N THR A 57 -52.76 -19.38 37.47
CA THR A 57 -52.61 -18.44 38.57
C THR A 57 -51.40 -18.80 39.43
N LEU A 58 -50.42 -17.89 39.50
CA LEU A 58 -49.27 -17.97 40.38
C LEU A 58 -49.60 -17.29 41.72
N LEU A 59 -49.58 -18.07 42.81
CA LEU A 59 -49.67 -17.53 44.17
C LEU A 59 -48.37 -16.78 44.54
N SER A 60 -48.15 -16.38 45.78
CA SER A 60 -46.89 -15.71 46.18
C SER A 60 -45.65 -16.60 45.98
N GLY A 61 -44.51 -15.99 45.65
CA GLY A 61 -43.22 -16.68 45.52
C GLY A 61 -42.92 -17.13 44.09
N THR A 62 -42.02 -18.11 43.95
CA THR A 62 -41.56 -18.59 42.63
C THR A 62 -42.06 -20.01 42.39
N ALA A 63 -42.87 -20.21 41.36
CA ALA A 63 -43.18 -21.52 40.79
C ALA A 63 -42.18 -21.87 39.68
N ALA A 64 -42.31 -23.02 39.04
CA ALA A 64 -41.58 -23.35 37.83
C ALA A 64 -42.51 -23.77 36.70
N ILE A 65 -42.22 -23.30 35.48
CA ILE A 65 -42.99 -23.63 34.29
C ILE A 65 -42.07 -24.15 33.18
N GLY A 66 -42.63 -24.89 32.22
CA GLY A 66 -41.85 -25.39 31.09
C GLY A 66 -42.68 -25.85 29.90
N GLY A 67 -42.13 -25.68 28.70
CA GLY A 67 -42.70 -26.18 27.45
C GLY A 67 -43.94 -25.39 27.04
N GLY A 68 -45.01 -26.08 26.67
CA GLY A 68 -46.23 -25.45 26.13
C GLY A 68 -47.07 -24.66 27.14
N VAL A 69 -46.64 -24.56 28.39
CA VAL A 69 -47.31 -23.73 29.42
C VAL A 69 -47.34 -22.26 29.01
N GLY A 70 -46.34 -21.78 28.28
CA GLY A 70 -46.23 -20.36 27.93
C GLY A 70 -47.27 -19.82 26.95
N SER A 71 -48.10 -20.70 26.36
CA SER A 71 -49.25 -20.29 25.54
C SER A 71 -50.50 -19.98 26.35
N ALA A 72 -50.55 -20.31 27.64
CA ALA A 72 -51.66 -20.01 28.54
C ALA A 72 -51.61 -18.56 29.04
N HIS A 73 -52.76 -18.07 29.51
CA HIS A 73 -52.86 -16.81 30.23
C HIS A 73 -52.36 -16.97 31.68
N ILE A 74 -51.23 -16.35 32.01
CA ILE A 74 -50.57 -16.44 33.32
C ILE A 74 -50.89 -15.18 34.13
N THR A 75 -51.41 -15.38 35.34
CA THR A 75 -51.86 -14.31 36.25
C THR A 75 -51.36 -14.51 37.68
N GLY A 76 -51.56 -13.52 38.56
CA GLY A 76 -51.33 -13.63 40.01
C GLY A 76 -50.10 -12.89 40.55
N ALA A 77 -49.84 -13.05 41.85
CA ALA A 77 -48.79 -12.31 42.56
C ALA A 77 -47.39 -12.96 42.43
N GLY A 78 -47.32 -14.20 41.94
CA GLY A 78 -46.08 -14.97 41.85
C GLY A 78 -45.27 -14.74 40.59
N GLY A 79 -44.04 -15.22 40.65
CA GLY A 79 -43.14 -15.34 39.51
C GLY A 79 -42.85 -16.79 39.17
N PHE A 80 -41.99 -17.02 38.17
CA PHE A 80 -41.58 -18.38 37.81
C PHE A 80 -40.13 -18.48 37.35
N SER A 81 -39.58 -19.70 37.47
CA SER A 81 -38.36 -20.13 36.78
C SER A 81 -38.68 -21.12 35.67
N LEU A 82 -37.93 -21.09 34.58
CA LEU A 82 -38.03 -22.12 33.54
C LEU A 82 -37.41 -23.45 33.98
N VAL A 83 -38.07 -24.56 33.65
CA VAL A 83 -37.53 -25.94 33.75
C VAL A 83 -37.43 -26.65 32.39
N ALA A 84 -37.83 -25.95 31.32
CA ALA A 84 -37.66 -26.34 29.93
C ALA A 84 -37.75 -25.08 29.05
N GLN A 85 -37.24 -25.17 27.81
CA GLN A 85 -37.44 -24.11 26.82
C GLN A 85 -38.93 -23.79 26.69
N THR A 86 -39.26 -22.51 26.74
CA THR A 86 -40.66 -22.03 26.81
C THR A 86 -40.82 -20.81 25.93
N VAL A 87 -41.92 -20.78 25.17
CA VAL A 87 -42.38 -19.61 24.41
C VAL A 87 -43.55 -18.99 25.15
N LEU A 88 -43.34 -17.79 25.67
CA LEU A 88 -44.39 -16.95 26.25
C LEU A 88 -45.02 -16.13 25.12
N SER A 89 -46.19 -16.55 24.68
CA SER A 89 -46.85 -15.99 23.48
C SER A 89 -48.12 -15.20 23.77
N ASP A 90 -48.58 -15.17 25.02
CA ASP A 90 -49.75 -14.39 25.42
C ASP A 90 -49.33 -13.01 25.93
N ASP A 91 -49.50 -11.99 25.11
CA ASP A 91 -49.16 -10.61 25.44
C ASP A 91 -50.09 -9.99 26.49
N THR A 92 -51.13 -10.69 26.92
CA THR A 92 -52.07 -10.23 27.95
C THR A 92 -51.72 -10.69 29.36
N ASN A 93 -50.65 -11.47 29.56
CA ASN A 93 -50.27 -11.94 30.90
C ASN A 93 -50.07 -10.78 31.88
N ASP A 94 -50.63 -10.93 33.09
CA ASP A 94 -50.71 -9.87 34.10
C ASP A 94 -50.14 -10.30 35.47
N PHE A 95 -49.44 -11.43 35.54
CA PHE A 95 -48.71 -11.82 36.75
C PHE A 95 -47.66 -10.76 37.13
N THR A 96 -47.41 -10.60 38.43
CA THR A 96 -46.60 -9.47 38.95
C THR A 96 -45.25 -9.87 39.54
N GLY A 97 -44.95 -11.17 39.64
CA GLY A 97 -43.67 -11.66 40.15
C GLY A 97 -42.59 -11.84 39.08
N ALA A 98 -41.36 -12.12 39.53
CA ALA A 98 -40.18 -12.15 38.68
C ALA A 98 -40.14 -13.33 37.71
N VAL A 99 -39.59 -13.09 36.52
CA VAL A 99 -39.28 -14.10 35.51
C VAL A 99 -37.80 -14.47 35.64
N ALA A 100 -37.52 -15.76 35.81
CA ALA A 100 -36.17 -16.29 35.88
C ALA A 100 -35.96 -17.43 34.87
N THR A 101 -34.75 -17.51 34.34
CA THR A 101 -34.30 -18.68 33.59
C THR A 101 -32.87 -19.07 33.94
N ASP A 102 -32.61 -20.37 33.96
CA ASP A 102 -31.29 -20.97 34.10
C ASP A 102 -31.15 -22.11 33.10
N SER A 103 -30.13 -22.04 32.23
CA SER A 103 -29.77 -23.08 31.27
C SER A 103 -30.83 -23.43 30.19
N PHE A 104 -31.99 -22.77 30.21
CA PHE A 104 -33.06 -22.92 29.21
C PHE A 104 -33.36 -21.57 28.55
N ASN A 105 -33.48 -21.56 27.23
CA ASN A 105 -33.83 -20.33 26.53
C ASN A 105 -35.29 -19.93 26.81
N LEU A 106 -35.49 -18.65 27.08
CA LEU A 106 -36.78 -17.99 27.25
C LEU A 106 -37.14 -17.31 25.94
N TYR A 107 -38.24 -17.67 25.30
CA TYR A 107 -38.77 -16.94 24.13
C TYR A 107 -39.99 -16.13 24.57
N PHE A 108 -40.11 -14.89 24.11
CA PHE A 108 -41.23 -14.03 24.48
C PHE A 108 -41.61 -13.06 23.36
N THR A 109 -42.92 -12.88 23.16
CA THR A 109 -43.48 -12.03 22.10
C THR A 109 -43.62 -10.57 22.50
N SER A 110 -43.76 -10.26 23.79
CA SER A 110 -43.84 -8.87 24.26
C SER A 110 -43.21 -8.63 25.62
N ILE A 111 -42.83 -7.38 25.87
CA ILE A 111 -42.38 -6.88 27.17
C ILE A 111 -42.88 -5.45 27.42
N GLY A 112 -43.73 -5.28 28.43
CA GLY A 112 -44.29 -3.99 28.82
C GLY A 112 -43.41 -3.24 29.82
N ASN A 113 -43.77 -1.98 30.12
CA ASN A 113 -43.20 -1.28 31.27
C ASN A 113 -43.72 -1.87 32.59
N LEU A 114 -43.12 -1.47 33.71
CA LEU A 114 -43.64 -1.80 35.03
C LEU A 114 -45.11 -1.39 35.16
N GLY A 115 -45.97 -2.35 35.49
CA GLY A 115 -47.43 -2.19 35.62
C GLY A 115 -48.23 -2.42 34.32
N GLU A 116 -47.58 -2.70 33.19
CA GLU A 116 -48.23 -2.99 31.91
C GLU A 116 -48.21 -4.49 31.62
N ALA A 117 -49.34 -5.06 31.22
CA ALA A 117 -49.42 -6.46 30.80
C ALA A 117 -48.57 -6.73 29.57
N SER A 118 -47.95 -7.91 29.52
CA SER A 118 -47.10 -8.37 28.42
C SER A 118 -46.86 -9.87 28.56
N ALA A 119 -46.21 -10.51 27.58
CA ALA A 119 -45.84 -11.92 27.68
C ALA A 119 -44.99 -12.24 28.92
N LEU A 120 -44.28 -11.24 29.46
CA LEU A 120 -43.48 -11.33 30.67
C LEU A 120 -44.14 -10.74 31.93
N GLY A 121 -45.47 -10.53 31.90
CA GLY A 121 -46.27 -10.08 33.04
C GLY A 121 -46.32 -8.56 33.23
N ALA A 122 -47.05 -8.13 34.26
CA ALA A 122 -47.33 -6.74 34.64
C ALA A 122 -46.69 -6.33 35.99
N ALA A 123 -45.45 -6.76 36.22
CA ALA A 123 -44.73 -6.46 37.47
C ALA A 123 -44.70 -4.95 37.78
N THR A 124 -44.98 -4.56 39.03
CA THR A 124 -45.17 -3.15 39.41
C THR A 124 -43.96 -2.50 40.08
N THR A 125 -42.92 -3.28 40.41
CA THR A 125 -41.70 -2.79 41.08
C THR A 125 -40.46 -3.32 40.38
N VAL A 126 -39.32 -2.64 40.54
CA VAL A 126 -38.03 -3.09 39.97
C VAL A 126 -37.65 -4.47 40.49
N ALA A 127 -37.81 -4.73 41.80
CA ALA A 127 -37.42 -5.99 42.42
C ALA A 127 -38.15 -7.19 41.81
N ASN A 128 -39.46 -7.07 41.61
CA ASN A 128 -40.26 -8.15 41.04
C ASN A 128 -40.32 -8.11 39.50
N GLY A 129 -39.99 -6.98 38.88
CA GLY A 129 -39.97 -6.81 37.42
C GLY A 129 -38.63 -7.10 36.76
N THR A 130 -37.58 -7.36 37.54
CA THR A 130 -36.26 -7.71 37.01
C THR A 130 -36.29 -9.09 36.37
N VAL A 131 -35.91 -9.19 35.09
CA VAL A 131 -35.78 -10.47 34.39
C VAL A 131 -34.41 -11.08 34.67
N PHE A 132 -34.36 -12.29 35.22
CA PHE A 132 -33.13 -12.99 35.56
C PHE A 132 -32.78 -14.04 34.49
N VAL A 133 -31.59 -13.94 33.90
CA VAL A 133 -31.12 -14.86 32.84
C VAL A 133 -29.74 -15.41 33.18
N ARG A 134 -29.65 -16.72 33.42
CA ARG A 134 -28.40 -17.42 33.75
C ARG A 134 -28.11 -18.54 32.75
N ASN A 135 -26.90 -18.56 32.19
CA ASN A 135 -26.45 -19.58 31.23
C ASN A 135 -27.45 -19.84 30.08
N ALA A 136 -28.17 -18.81 29.64
CA ALA A 136 -29.30 -18.93 28.72
C ALA A 136 -29.45 -17.68 27.86
N SER A 137 -30.27 -17.79 26.82
CA SER A 137 -30.72 -16.64 26.03
C SER A 137 -32.18 -16.30 26.35
N ALA A 138 -32.44 -15.03 26.65
CA ALA A 138 -33.77 -14.44 26.52
C ALA A 138 -33.91 -13.94 25.08
N VAL A 139 -34.87 -14.50 24.35
CA VAL A 139 -35.10 -14.31 22.93
C VAL A 139 -36.42 -13.57 22.75
N TYR A 140 -36.34 -12.32 22.33
CA TYR A 140 -37.49 -11.55 21.92
C TYR A 140 -37.89 -11.91 20.49
N THR A 141 -39.17 -12.20 20.26
CA THR A 141 -39.72 -12.55 18.93
C THR A 141 -40.85 -11.62 18.50
N GLY A 142 -41.00 -10.48 19.17
CA GLY A 142 -42.08 -9.52 18.94
C GLY A 142 -41.87 -8.55 17.79
N SER A 143 -42.79 -7.59 17.68
CA SER A 143 -42.84 -6.58 16.62
C SER A 143 -42.23 -5.23 16.98
N GLY A 144 -41.66 -5.09 18.18
CA GLY A 144 -40.95 -3.93 18.68
C GLY A 144 -41.59 -3.35 19.94
N ASP A 145 -40.87 -3.41 21.06
CA ASP A 145 -41.32 -2.92 22.36
C ASP A 145 -40.33 -1.95 22.97
N THR A 146 -40.82 -1.11 23.89
CA THR A 146 -39.98 -0.34 24.81
C THR A 146 -40.37 -0.66 26.24
N SER A 147 -39.40 -1.05 27.06
CA SER A 147 -39.63 -1.44 28.44
C SER A 147 -38.59 -0.87 29.40
N ASN A 148 -39.07 -0.31 30.50
CA ASN A 148 -38.26 0.12 31.65
C ASN A 148 -37.88 -1.01 32.62
N ARG A 149 -38.20 -2.27 32.30
CA ARG A 149 -37.85 -3.39 33.19
C ARG A 149 -36.34 -3.65 33.19
N SER A 150 -35.82 -3.87 34.39
CA SER A 150 -34.40 -4.20 34.60
C SER A 150 -34.09 -5.64 34.27
N TRP A 151 -32.81 -5.91 34.07
CA TRP A 151 -32.30 -7.23 33.68
C TRP A 151 -31.12 -7.63 34.56
N ASN A 152 -31.10 -8.89 34.99
CA ASN A 152 -29.95 -9.51 35.64
C ASN A 152 -29.39 -10.61 34.73
N MET A 153 -28.30 -10.31 34.04
CA MET A 153 -27.54 -11.23 33.20
C MET A 153 -26.50 -11.93 34.07
N ALA A 154 -26.77 -13.16 34.51
CA ALA A 154 -25.93 -13.86 35.48
C ALA A 154 -25.18 -15.07 34.87
N PRO A 155 -24.19 -14.88 33.99
CA PRO A 155 -23.42 -15.98 33.43
C PRO A 155 -22.66 -16.76 34.53
N SER A 156 -22.48 -18.07 34.30
CA SER A 156 -21.71 -18.98 35.15
C SER A 156 -20.67 -19.70 34.29
N THR A 157 -20.86 -20.98 34.00
CA THR A 157 -20.02 -21.73 33.05
C THR A 157 -20.37 -21.46 31.59
N GLY A 158 -21.55 -20.88 31.33
CA GLY A 158 -22.02 -20.46 30.02
C GLY A 158 -22.33 -18.96 29.96
N SER A 159 -22.48 -18.44 28.74
CA SER A 159 -22.86 -17.04 28.52
C SER A 159 -24.35 -16.81 28.83
N SER A 160 -24.70 -15.57 29.20
CA SER A 160 -26.09 -15.11 29.27
C SER A 160 -26.34 -14.10 28.16
N ALA A 161 -27.47 -14.22 27.46
CA ALA A 161 -27.75 -13.42 26.27
C ALA A 161 -29.13 -12.78 26.28
N LEU A 162 -29.21 -11.57 25.73
CA LEU A 162 -30.46 -10.97 25.25
C LEU A 162 -30.40 -10.91 23.72
N THR A 163 -31.34 -11.56 23.06
CA THR A 163 -31.37 -11.71 21.60
C THR A 163 -32.68 -11.15 21.04
N ASN A 164 -32.60 -10.25 20.06
CA ASN A 164 -33.74 -9.83 19.25
C ASN A 164 -33.84 -10.68 17.97
N GLN A 165 -34.80 -11.62 17.96
CA GLN A 165 -35.25 -12.40 16.80
C GLN A 165 -36.62 -11.94 16.28
N GLY A 166 -37.07 -10.76 16.69
CA GLY A 166 -38.33 -10.16 16.27
C GLY A 166 -38.24 -9.45 14.92
N THR A 167 -39.30 -8.71 14.60
CA THR A 167 -39.40 -7.90 13.38
C THR A 167 -39.22 -6.40 13.63
N GLY A 168 -39.24 -5.96 14.88
CA GLY A 168 -39.02 -4.56 15.27
C GLY A 168 -37.99 -4.40 16.39
N THR A 169 -37.67 -3.13 16.69
CA THR A 169 -36.64 -2.80 17.69
C THR A 169 -37.13 -3.10 19.09
N LEU A 170 -36.39 -3.92 19.84
CA LEU A 170 -36.57 -4.03 21.29
C LEU A 170 -35.74 -2.93 21.97
N THR A 171 -36.36 -2.10 22.78
CA THR A 171 -35.69 -1.04 23.55
C THR A 171 -35.84 -1.29 25.05
N VAL A 172 -34.71 -1.49 25.73
CA VAL A 172 -34.62 -1.66 27.18
C VAL A 172 -34.10 -0.36 27.77
N THR A 173 -34.94 0.34 28.54
CA THR A 173 -34.56 1.58 29.26
C THR A 173 -34.25 1.33 30.73
N GLY A 174 -34.60 0.16 31.26
CA GLY A 174 -34.19 -0.29 32.59
C GLY A 174 -32.72 -0.74 32.64
N ASP A 175 -32.13 -0.69 33.83
CA ASP A 175 -30.73 -1.09 34.03
C ASP A 175 -30.50 -2.59 33.79
N MET A 176 -29.31 -2.92 33.28
CA MET A 176 -28.85 -4.29 33.10
C MET A 176 -27.64 -4.54 34.01
N THR A 177 -27.83 -5.37 35.03
CA THR A 177 -26.73 -5.83 35.88
C THR A 177 -26.21 -7.15 35.34
N ALA A 178 -24.93 -7.21 35.02
CA ALA A 178 -24.27 -8.49 34.86
C ALA A 178 -23.92 -9.04 36.26
N GLY A 179 -24.68 -10.04 36.72
CA GLY A 179 -24.47 -10.75 37.98
C GLY A 179 -23.61 -12.01 37.78
N GLY A 180 -23.33 -12.77 38.85
CA GLY A 180 -22.61 -14.05 38.75
C GLY A 180 -21.12 -13.99 39.08
N GLY A 181 -20.54 -15.14 39.42
CA GLY A 181 -19.18 -15.26 39.96
C GLY A 181 -18.11 -15.66 38.94
N PHE A 182 -18.47 -15.91 37.69
CA PHE A 182 -17.56 -16.38 36.64
C PHE A 182 -17.42 -15.34 35.52
N ALA A 183 -16.26 -15.31 34.87
CA ALA A 183 -15.93 -14.37 33.80
C ALA A 183 -16.44 -14.80 32.41
N ALA A 184 -17.54 -15.56 32.34
CA ALA A 184 -18.20 -15.86 31.07
C ALA A 184 -18.94 -14.64 30.52
N SER A 185 -19.16 -14.59 29.20
CA SER A 185 -19.62 -13.41 28.49
C SER A 185 -21.09 -13.06 28.76
N VAL A 186 -21.39 -11.77 28.70
CA VAL A 186 -22.75 -11.27 28.43
C VAL A 186 -22.85 -10.95 26.94
N ILE A 187 -23.93 -11.41 26.31
CA ILE A 187 -24.15 -11.25 24.88
C ILE A 187 -25.40 -10.40 24.63
N LEU A 188 -25.27 -9.36 23.82
CA LEU A 188 -26.40 -8.64 23.24
C LEU A 188 -26.42 -8.93 21.74
N ASN A 189 -27.53 -9.47 21.23
CA ASN A 189 -27.61 -9.96 19.86
C ASN A 189 -28.80 -9.35 19.09
N ALA A 190 -28.52 -8.46 18.15
CA ALA A 190 -29.48 -7.90 17.20
C ALA A 190 -29.58 -8.82 15.96
N GLN A 191 -30.19 -10.00 16.13
CA GLN A 191 -30.12 -11.08 15.15
C GLN A 191 -30.93 -10.78 13.88
N THR A 192 -32.21 -10.45 14.03
CA THR A 192 -33.11 -10.14 12.90
C THR A 192 -33.62 -8.70 12.91
N ALA A 193 -33.61 -8.04 14.08
CA ALA A 193 -34.01 -6.65 14.27
C ALA A 193 -33.11 -5.92 15.27
N ASP A 194 -33.21 -4.60 15.34
CA ASP A 194 -32.31 -3.75 16.15
C ASP A 194 -32.58 -3.89 17.66
N LEU A 195 -31.59 -3.55 18.48
CA LEU A 195 -31.69 -3.60 19.94
C LEU A 195 -31.24 -2.27 20.54
N GLY A 196 -32.06 -1.66 21.38
CA GLY A 196 -31.67 -0.53 22.24
C GLY A 196 -31.50 -1.01 23.68
N VAL A 197 -30.33 -0.78 24.28
CA VAL A 197 -30.12 -0.96 25.73
C VAL A 197 -29.63 0.37 26.28
N LEU A 198 -30.59 1.20 26.65
CA LEU A 198 -30.40 2.61 27.01
C LEU A 198 -30.22 2.81 28.51
N GLY A 199 -30.65 1.85 29.34
CA GLY A 199 -30.33 1.80 30.77
C GLY A 199 -28.85 1.53 31.04
N VAL A 200 -28.43 1.65 32.29
CA VAL A 200 -27.02 1.43 32.67
C VAL A 200 -26.70 -0.05 32.68
N ILE A 201 -25.68 -0.43 31.91
CA ILE A 201 -25.07 -1.75 31.96
C ILE A 201 -23.93 -1.73 32.98
N SER A 202 -24.02 -2.58 34.01
CA SER A 202 -23.01 -2.68 35.07
C SER A 202 -22.51 -4.12 35.23
N SER A 203 -21.38 -4.29 35.90
CA SER A 203 -20.73 -5.59 36.08
C SER A 203 -20.09 -5.70 37.46
N ASN A 204 -20.41 -6.76 38.21
CA ASN A 204 -19.72 -7.08 39.47
C ASN A 204 -18.29 -7.64 39.29
N LEU A 205 -17.90 -7.98 38.05
CA LEU A 205 -16.56 -8.44 37.70
C LEU A 205 -15.89 -7.47 36.74
N ALA A 206 -14.68 -7.01 37.08
CA ALA A 206 -13.93 -6.05 36.28
C ALA A 206 -13.49 -6.61 34.92
N THR A 207 -13.35 -7.93 34.76
CA THR A 207 -12.79 -8.56 33.55
C THR A 207 -13.83 -9.22 32.66
N ARG A 208 -15.13 -9.19 33.03
CA ARG A 208 -16.16 -9.93 32.30
C ARG A 208 -16.36 -9.38 30.88
N PRO A 209 -16.17 -10.20 29.84
CA PRO A 209 -16.32 -9.75 28.46
C PRO A 209 -17.78 -9.47 28.10
N PHE A 210 -17.98 -8.48 27.24
CA PHE A 210 -19.26 -8.14 26.63
C PHE A 210 -19.16 -8.30 25.12
N ILE A 211 -20.08 -9.07 24.55
CA ILE A 211 -20.13 -9.35 23.12
C ILE A 211 -21.41 -8.73 22.54
N PHE A 212 -21.24 -7.83 21.60
CA PHE A 212 -22.32 -7.25 20.80
C PHE A 212 -22.27 -7.94 19.43
N MET A 213 -23.38 -8.57 19.02
CA MET A 213 -23.44 -9.27 17.75
C MET A 213 -24.77 -9.08 17.03
N GLY A 214 -24.85 -9.50 15.76
CA GLY A 214 -26.08 -9.38 14.98
C GLY A 214 -26.05 -10.17 13.68
N GLY A 215 -27.16 -10.13 12.94
CA GLY A 215 -27.30 -10.78 11.63
C GLY A 215 -26.57 -10.07 10.47
N GLY A 216 -25.78 -9.03 10.75
CA GLY A 216 -25.13 -8.17 9.76
C GLY A 216 -24.83 -6.78 10.31
N THR A 217 -23.87 -6.07 9.71
CA THR A 217 -23.53 -4.68 10.09
C THR A 217 -24.65 -3.68 9.84
N ASN A 218 -25.66 -4.04 9.04
CA ASN A 218 -26.89 -3.26 8.87
C ASN A 218 -27.79 -3.30 10.11
N ARG A 219 -27.53 -4.21 11.07
CA ARG A 219 -28.21 -4.26 12.37
C ARG A 219 -27.48 -3.41 13.40
N THR A 220 -28.25 -2.85 14.31
CA THR A 220 -27.80 -1.86 15.28
C THR A 220 -28.06 -2.34 16.71
N ILE A 221 -27.05 -2.18 17.56
CA ILE A 221 -27.20 -2.16 19.01
C ILE A 221 -26.92 -0.74 19.51
N THR A 222 -27.92 -0.06 20.07
CA THR A 222 -27.76 1.29 20.63
C THR A 222 -27.59 1.22 22.14
N LEU A 223 -26.54 1.84 22.66
CA LEU A 223 -26.20 1.78 24.08
C LEU A 223 -26.40 3.12 24.80
N GLY A 224 -26.83 3.06 26.06
CA GLY A 224 -26.80 4.19 26.99
C GLY A 224 -25.38 4.74 27.20
N GLY A 225 -25.24 5.97 27.71
CA GLY A 225 -23.95 6.67 27.78
C GLY A 225 -23.09 6.39 29.04
N ALA A 226 -23.64 5.72 30.05
CA ALA A 226 -23.09 5.68 31.41
C ALA A 226 -22.74 4.26 31.90
N ASN A 227 -22.43 3.34 31.00
CA ASN A 227 -22.14 1.96 31.36
C ASN A 227 -20.81 1.83 32.13
N THR A 228 -20.74 0.88 33.07
CA THR A 228 -19.62 0.74 34.04
C THR A 228 -18.94 -0.63 34.03
N PHE A 229 -19.30 -1.51 33.10
CA PHE A 229 -18.62 -2.80 32.98
C PHE A 229 -17.17 -2.65 32.49
N GLY A 230 -16.23 -3.42 33.06
CA GLY A 230 -14.79 -3.20 32.81
C GLY A 230 -14.11 -4.18 31.85
N GLY A 231 -14.77 -5.27 31.44
CA GLY A 231 -14.12 -6.28 30.61
C GLY A 231 -13.98 -5.85 29.15
N ALA A 232 -13.27 -6.66 28.37
CA ALA A 232 -13.09 -6.40 26.95
C ALA A 232 -14.44 -6.41 26.22
N VAL A 233 -14.59 -5.47 25.28
CA VAL A 233 -15.74 -5.40 24.38
C VAL A 233 -15.40 -6.11 23.09
N THR A 234 -16.33 -6.91 22.56
CA THR A 234 -16.25 -7.44 21.21
C THR A 234 -17.47 -7.01 20.43
N ILE A 235 -17.27 -6.33 19.30
CA ILE A 235 -18.31 -5.98 18.34
C ILE A 235 -18.15 -6.91 17.14
N GLN A 236 -19.14 -7.77 16.92
CA GLN A 236 -19.08 -8.84 15.94
C GLN A 236 -20.23 -8.77 14.96
N THR A 237 -19.95 -8.42 13.70
CA THR A 237 -20.97 -8.46 12.62
C THR A 237 -22.23 -7.65 12.94
N VAL A 238 -22.06 -6.46 13.55
CA VAL A 238 -23.13 -5.54 13.96
C VAL A 238 -22.60 -4.12 14.03
N THR A 239 -23.47 -3.13 13.92
CA THR A 239 -23.16 -1.74 14.27
C THR A 239 -23.54 -1.45 15.72
N VAL A 240 -22.59 -1.02 16.54
CA VAL A 240 -22.87 -0.48 17.89
C VAL A 240 -22.89 1.04 17.84
N LYS A 241 -24.00 1.64 18.28
CA LYS A 241 -24.12 3.10 18.44
C LYS A 241 -23.78 3.51 19.87
N ALA A 242 -22.79 4.39 19.99
CA ALA A 242 -22.26 4.88 21.26
C ALA A 242 -22.33 6.42 21.31
N SER A 243 -23.13 6.97 22.21
CA SER A 243 -23.22 8.41 22.42
C SER A 243 -22.12 8.96 23.32
N SER A 244 -21.43 8.09 24.06
CA SER A 244 -20.29 8.42 24.92
C SER A 244 -19.16 7.42 24.69
N LEU A 245 -17.96 7.93 24.49
CA LEU A 245 -16.73 7.14 24.42
C LEU A 245 -15.68 7.84 25.28
N ALA A 246 -15.11 7.12 26.24
CA ALA A 246 -14.17 7.67 27.20
C ALA A 246 -12.90 6.81 27.26
N ASN A 247 -11.87 7.32 27.93
CA ASN A 247 -10.66 6.56 28.22
C ASN A 247 -10.99 5.28 29.03
N GLN A 248 -10.05 4.35 29.03
CA GLN A 248 -10.11 3.19 29.92
C GLN A 248 -10.23 3.62 31.40
N GLY A 249 -10.97 2.85 32.20
CA GLY A 249 -11.28 3.17 33.59
C GLY A 249 -12.44 4.16 33.80
N ALA A 250 -12.86 4.90 32.77
CA ALA A 250 -14.01 5.81 32.84
C ALA A 250 -15.29 5.19 32.25
N ALA A 251 -16.45 5.49 32.83
CA ALA A 251 -17.75 5.05 32.33
C ALA A 251 -18.06 5.65 30.95
N SER A 252 -18.64 4.85 30.05
CA SER A 252 -19.02 5.27 28.70
C SER A 252 -20.06 4.33 28.11
N SER A 253 -20.48 4.51 26.85
CA SER A 253 -21.38 3.53 26.20
C SER A 253 -20.78 2.13 26.10
N LEU A 254 -19.45 2.01 25.99
CA LEU A 254 -18.75 0.73 25.93
C LEU A 254 -18.15 0.32 27.29
N GLY A 255 -18.70 0.81 28.40
CA GLY A 255 -18.19 0.50 29.73
C GLY A 255 -16.88 1.24 30.03
N SER A 256 -16.09 0.71 30.96
CA SER A 256 -14.81 1.23 31.45
C SER A 256 -13.59 0.38 31.09
N GLY A 257 -13.74 -0.62 30.20
CA GLY A 257 -12.65 -1.52 29.80
C GLY A 257 -11.58 -0.86 28.94
N SER A 258 -10.47 -1.60 28.72
CA SER A 258 -9.30 -1.11 27.98
C SER A 258 -9.25 -1.51 26.51
N ILE A 259 -9.99 -2.55 26.10
CA ILE A 259 -9.90 -3.14 24.76
C ILE A 259 -11.28 -3.15 24.09
N ILE A 260 -11.30 -2.71 22.84
CA ILE A 260 -12.41 -2.86 21.90
C ILE A 260 -11.95 -3.76 20.76
N ASN A 261 -12.49 -4.98 20.69
CA ASN A 261 -12.28 -5.90 19.58
C ASN A 261 -13.35 -5.64 18.52
N LEU A 262 -12.94 -5.25 17.32
CA LEU A 262 -13.80 -5.16 16.15
C LEU A 262 -13.58 -6.41 15.30
N ASN A 263 -14.58 -7.28 15.24
CA ASN A 263 -14.56 -8.53 14.48
C ASN A 263 -15.64 -8.48 13.40
N THR A 264 -15.32 -7.88 12.25
CA THR A 264 -16.31 -7.51 11.23
C THR A 264 -17.38 -6.56 11.80
N GLY A 265 -17.01 -5.79 12.83
CA GLY A 265 -17.89 -4.94 13.62
C GLY A 265 -17.74 -3.46 13.28
N VAL A 266 -18.82 -2.70 13.47
CA VAL A 266 -18.82 -1.24 13.29
C VAL A 266 -19.09 -0.56 14.62
N LEU A 267 -18.24 0.38 15.02
CA LEU A 267 -18.53 1.32 16.09
C LEU A 267 -18.94 2.67 15.48
N SER A 268 -20.21 3.04 15.65
CA SER A 268 -20.75 4.34 15.24
C SER A 268 -20.84 5.24 16.48
N TYR A 269 -19.95 6.23 16.58
CA TYR A 269 -19.98 7.24 17.61
C TYR A 269 -21.01 8.31 17.24
N THR A 270 -21.94 8.63 18.14
CA THR A 270 -23.07 9.55 17.89
C THR A 270 -23.11 10.75 18.85
N GLY A 271 -22.05 10.97 19.63
CA GLY A 271 -21.98 12.01 20.65
C GLY A 271 -21.50 13.38 20.13
N ALA A 272 -21.33 14.33 21.06
CA ALA A 272 -20.96 15.73 20.78
C ALA A 272 -19.44 15.99 20.79
N GLY A 273 -18.62 14.94 20.78
CA GLY A 273 -17.16 14.99 20.85
C GLY A 273 -16.62 14.12 21.98
N ALA A 274 -15.53 13.40 21.71
CA ALA A 274 -14.95 12.43 22.65
C ALA A 274 -13.46 12.19 22.39
N SER A 275 -12.78 11.69 23.42
CA SER A 275 -11.44 11.11 23.30
C SER A 275 -11.38 9.75 23.99
N THR A 276 -10.62 8.81 23.43
CA THR A 276 -10.34 7.53 24.08
C THR A 276 -8.92 7.03 23.81
N ASP A 277 -8.29 6.46 24.84
CA ASP A 277 -7.00 5.78 24.80
C ASP A 277 -7.12 4.25 24.67
N ARG A 278 -8.33 3.73 24.49
CA ARG A 278 -8.59 2.28 24.42
C ARG A 278 -7.98 1.66 23.19
N ILE A 279 -7.42 0.46 23.37
CA ILE A 279 -6.80 -0.32 22.32
C ILE A 279 -7.88 -0.91 21.39
N LEU A 280 -7.62 -0.87 20.09
CA LEU A 280 -8.44 -1.48 19.06
C LEU A 280 -7.76 -2.76 18.53
N SER A 281 -8.45 -3.89 18.63
CA SER A 281 -8.05 -5.12 17.94
C SER A 281 -8.94 -5.30 16.72
N LEU A 282 -8.32 -5.44 15.54
CA LEU A 282 -9.01 -5.43 14.25
C LEU A 282 -8.97 -6.82 13.63
N ASN A 283 -10.15 -7.36 13.32
CA ASN A 283 -10.32 -8.63 12.63
C ASN A 283 -11.45 -8.51 11.58
N GLY A 284 -11.21 -8.96 10.36
CA GLY A 284 -12.16 -8.83 9.26
C GLY A 284 -12.39 -7.38 8.81
N ALA A 285 -13.58 -7.11 8.26
CA ALA A 285 -13.95 -5.79 7.77
C ALA A 285 -14.56 -4.93 8.89
N SER A 286 -13.71 -4.16 9.57
CA SER A 286 -14.07 -3.40 10.77
C SER A 286 -14.09 -1.90 10.51
N ALA A 287 -14.93 -1.16 11.26
CA ALA A 287 -15.05 0.29 11.05
C ALA A 287 -15.27 1.08 12.35
N ILE A 288 -14.76 2.32 12.34
CA ILE A 288 -15.19 3.38 13.25
C ILE A 288 -15.78 4.51 12.42
N LEU A 289 -17.02 4.87 12.73
CA LEU A 289 -17.75 5.96 12.09
C LEU A 289 -18.00 7.05 13.13
N ASN A 290 -17.59 8.28 12.85
CA ASN A 290 -18.08 9.44 13.60
C ASN A 290 -19.36 9.96 12.95
N ASP A 291 -20.50 9.52 13.47
CA ASP A 291 -21.85 9.98 13.13
C ASP A 291 -22.41 10.96 14.16
N GLY A 292 -21.52 11.53 14.98
CA GLY A 292 -21.83 12.50 16.01
C GLY A 292 -21.82 13.93 15.49
N THR A 293 -21.86 14.86 16.43
CA THR A 293 -21.88 16.30 16.17
C THR A 293 -20.57 17.00 16.55
N GLY A 294 -19.58 16.27 17.07
CA GLY A 294 -18.27 16.80 17.44
C GLY A 294 -17.11 15.86 17.13
N SER A 295 -15.89 16.37 17.30
CA SER A 295 -14.65 15.67 16.95
C SER A 295 -14.39 14.43 17.79
N LEU A 296 -13.89 13.37 17.15
CA LEU A 296 -13.44 12.17 17.82
C LEU A 296 -11.90 12.07 17.80
N ALA A 297 -11.30 11.83 18.96
CA ALA A 297 -9.85 11.62 19.11
C ALA A 297 -9.54 10.22 19.66
N LEU A 298 -8.75 9.44 18.91
CA LEU A 298 -8.38 8.07 19.25
C LEU A 298 -6.86 7.99 19.48
N SER A 299 -6.45 7.78 20.73
CA SER A 299 -5.02 7.70 21.10
C SER A 299 -4.54 6.29 21.43
N GLY A 300 -5.45 5.32 21.56
CA GLY A 300 -5.10 3.91 21.73
C GLY A 300 -4.60 3.29 20.43
N ALA A 301 -3.69 2.32 20.53
CA ALA A 301 -3.15 1.61 19.38
C ALA A 301 -4.23 0.77 18.67
N ALA A 302 -4.09 0.62 17.35
CA ALA A 302 -4.88 -0.31 16.53
C ALA A 302 -3.96 -1.37 15.92
N SER A 303 -4.29 -2.65 16.11
CA SER A 303 -3.52 -3.76 15.55
C SER A 303 -4.40 -4.66 14.69
N PHE A 304 -4.00 -4.86 13.43
CA PHE A 304 -4.57 -5.90 12.58
C PHE A 304 -4.19 -7.30 13.07
N ASN A 305 -5.07 -8.28 12.82
CA ASN A 305 -4.76 -9.67 13.07
C ASN A 305 -3.63 -10.14 12.14
N PRO A 306 -2.47 -10.60 12.68
CA PRO A 306 -1.36 -11.07 11.85
C PRO A 306 -1.71 -12.30 11.01
N ALA A 307 -2.76 -13.05 11.38
CA ALA A 307 -3.21 -14.21 10.63
C ALA A 307 -4.06 -13.87 9.39
N ASN A 308 -4.42 -12.59 9.17
CA ASN A 308 -5.31 -12.21 8.07
C ASN A 308 -4.90 -10.88 7.40
N PRO A 309 -4.00 -10.91 6.39
CA PRO A 309 -3.58 -9.71 5.68
C PRO A 309 -4.70 -9.04 4.85
N GLY A 310 -5.84 -9.71 4.68
CA GLY A 310 -7.02 -9.18 4.01
C GLY A 310 -7.93 -8.31 4.90
N ASP A 311 -7.63 -8.19 6.20
CA ASP A 311 -8.43 -7.38 7.12
C ASP A 311 -8.48 -5.91 6.66
N THR A 312 -9.59 -5.23 6.95
CA THR A 312 -9.78 -3.82 6.60
C THR A 312 -10.23 -3.01 7.81
N PHE A 313 -9.68 -1.81 7.95
CA PHE A 313 -10.09 -0.85 8.96
C PHE A 313 -10.59 0.42 8.29
N THR A 314 -11.89 0.69 8.44
CA THR A 314 -12.52 1.87 7.86
C THR A 314 -12.65 2.98 8.90
N LEU A 315 -12.08 4.14 8.58
CA LEU A 315 -12.37 5.41 9.24
C LEU A 315 -13.40 6.17 8.40
N GLY A 316 -14.49 6.62 9.02
CA GLY A 316 -15.55 7.30 8.29
C GLY A 316 -16.55 8.03 9.18
N GLY A 317 -17.79 8.09 8.70
CA GLY A 317 -18.93 8.72 9.38
C GLY A 317 -19.40 10.02 8.73
N SER A 318 -20.50 10.55 9.25
CA SER A 318 -21.20 11.73 8.73
C SER A 318 -20.73 13.07 9.32
N PHE A 319 -19.91 13.08 10.37
CA PHE A 319 -19.41 14.31 10.98
C PHE A 319 -18.54 15.12 10.00
N ALA A 320 -18.98 16.35 9.68
CA ALA A 320 -18.26 17.28 8.82
C ALA A 320 -17.26 18.12 9.63
N GLY A 321 -16.13 17.51 10.00
CA GLY A 321 -15.05 18.17 10.73
C GLY A 321 -13.84 17.26 10.91
N GLY A 322 -12.87 17.73 11.70
CA GLY A 322 -11.63 16.99 11.99
C GLY A 322 -11.79 15.96 13.09
N ASN A 323 -11.34 14.74 12.80
CA ASN A 323 -11.08 13.66 13.75
C ASN A 323 -9.58 13.41 13.82
N THR A 324 -9.12 12.77 14.88
CA THR A 324 -7.70 12.45 15.05
C THR A 324 -7.51 11.01 15.48
N PHE A 325 -6.58 10.33 14.83
CA PHE A 325 -6.04 9.05 15.26
C PHE A 325 -4.55 9.23 15.57
N SER A 326 -4.19 9.27 16.85
CA SER A 326 -2.81 9.45 17.31
C SER A 326 -2.16 8.16 17.80
N GLY A 327 -2.94 7.09 18.02
CA GLY A 327 -2.39 5.77 18.28
C GLY A 327 -1.70 5.17 17.05
N ALA A 328 -0.75 4.26 17.24
CA ALA A 328 -0.12 3.54 16.15
C ALA A 328 -1.08 2.49 15.55
N ILE A 329 -1.17 2.45 14.22
CA ILE A 329 -1.85 1.42 13.42
C ILE A 329 -0.76 0.46 12.90
N SER A 330 -0.87 -0.83 13.20
CA SER A 330 0.14 -1.83 12.87
C SER A 330 -0.43 -3.13 12.30
N GLY A 331 0.41 -3.90 11.58
CA GLY A 331 0.07 -5.20 11.00
C GLY A 331 -0.15 -5.18 9.48
N ASN A 332 -0.66 -6.27 8.92
CA ASN A 332 -0.71 -6.46 7.46
C ASN A 332 -2.02 -6.01 6.78
N GLY A 333 -2.98 -5.47 7.53
CA GLY A 333 -4.29 -5.11 7.00
C GLY A 333 -4.32 -3.78 6.24
N ASN A 334 -5.48 -3.49 5.66
CA ASN A 334 -5.73 -2.35 4.79
C ASN A 334 -6.46 -1.23 5.53
N LEU A 335 -6.04 0.02 5.32
CA LEU A 335 -6.71 1.20 5.84
C LEU A 335 -7.64 1.79 4.78
N VAL A 336 -8.87 2.13 5.18
CA VAL A 336 -9.87 2.74 4.29
C VAL A 336 -10.39 4.04 4.91
N MET A 337 -10.38 5.12 4.14
CA MET A 337 -11.07 6.37 4.45
C MET A 337 -12.37 6.45 3.63
N ASN A 338 -13.50 6.50 4.33
CA ASN A 338 -14.84 6.57 3.72
C ASN A 338 -15.80 7.40 4.58
N GLY A 339 -15.53 8.70 4.66
CA GLY A 339 -16.36 9.67 5.39
C GLY A 339 -17.17 10.57 4.45
N ALA A 340 -18.26 11.14 4.95
CA ALA A 340 -19.02 12.15 4.20
C ALA A 340 -18.14 13.35 3.80
N ALA A 341 -18.61 14.16 2.84
CA ALA A 341 -17.90 15.38 2.46
C ALA A 341 -17.64 16.27 3.69
N GLY A 342 -16.38 16.71 3.86
CA GLY A 342 -15.94 17.48 5.03
C GLY A 342 -15.51 16.65 6.25
N ASN A 343 -15.73 15.33 6.25
CA ASN A 343 -15.15 14.44 7.26
C ASN A 343 -13.65 14.29 7.01
N SER A 344 -12.84 14.60 8.03
CA SER A 344 -11.38 14.46 7.96
C SER A 344 -10.85 13.60 9.09
N TRP A 345 -9.90 12.72 8.80
CA TRP A 345 -9.14 11.96 9.78
C TRP A 345 -7.65 12.31 9.68
N LEU A 346 -7.12 12.93 10.73
CA LEU A 346 -5.69 13.19 10.89
C LEU A 346 -5.01 11.98 11.54
N LEU A 347 -4.04 11.36 10.85
CA LEU A 347 -3.24 10.26 11.38
C LEU A 347 -1.90 10.79 11.90
N SER A 348 -1.77 10.96 13.21
CA SER A 348 -0.54 11.48 13.82
C SER A 348 0.32 10.41 14.51
N GLY A 349 -0.16 9.15 14.54
CA GLY A 349 0.60 8.02 15.07
C GLY A 349 1.82 7.66 14.21
N ALA A 350 2.76 6.92 14.80
CA ALA A 350 3.85 6.27 14.06
C ALA A 350 3.35 4.92 13.55
N ASN A 351 2.72 4.91 12.38
CA ASN A 351 2.05 3.74 11.85
C ASN A 351 3.05 2.79 11.17
N THR A 352 2.83 1.49 11.28
CA THR A 352 3.68 0.42 10.73
C THR A 352 2.89 -0.61 9.93
N TYR A 353 1.64 -0.30 9.58
CA TYR A 353 0.88 -1.17 8.69
C TYR A 353 1.46 -1.14 7.27
N VAL A 354 1.37 -2.28 6.56
CA VAL A 354 1.96 -2.46 5.23
C VAL A 354 0.93 -2.72 4.13
N GLY A 355 -0.34 -2.91 4.49
CA GLY A 355 -1.43 -3.06 3.52
C GLY A 355 -1.77 -1.76 2.80
N SER A 356 -2.82 -1.81 1.98
CA SER A 356 -3.20 -0.67 1.14
C SER A 356 -3.79 0.47 1.97
N THR A 357 -3.59 1.71 1.50
CA THR A 357 -4.31 2.90 1.97
C THR A 357 -5.30 3.31 0.89
N THR A 358 -6.60 3.17 1.15
CA THR A 358 -7.66 3.50 0.20
C THR A 358 -8.46 4.71 0.65
N VAL A 359 -8.60 5.73 -0.19
CA VAL A 359 -9.51 6.86 0.02
C VAL A 359 -10.67 6.78 -0.96
N THR A 360 -11.87 6.58 -0.43
CA THR A 360 -13.12 6.54 -1.20
C THR A 360 -13.88 7.85 -1.12
N SER A 361 -13.89 8.49 0.05
CA SER A 361 -14.57 9.76 0.31
C SER A 361 -14.03 10.43 1.58
N GLY A 362 -14.28 11.73 1.76
CA GLY A 362 -13.72 12.52 2.86
C GLY A 362 -12.22 12.81 2.69
N THR A 363 -11.53 13.16 3.77
CA THR A 363 -10.09 13.50 3.76
C THR A 363 -9.31 12.64 4.73
N LEU A 364 -8.31 11.91 4.25
CA LEU A 364 -7.31 11.24 5.08
C LEU A 364 -6.04 12.10 5.08
N ARG A 365 -5.63 12.60 6.25
CA ARG A 365 -4.54 13.59 6.36
C ARG A 365 -3.38 13.06 7.18
N ALA A 366 -2.16 13.26 6.70
CA ALA A 366 -0.95 12.93 7.44
C ALA A 366 -0.71 13.91 8.61
N GLY A 367 -0.36 13.38 9.77
CA GLY A 367 0.08 14.14 10.94
C GLY A 367 1.52 13.80 11.39
N SER A 368 2.20 12.90 10.68
CA SER A 368 3.58 12.48 10.94
C SER A 368 4.22 11.91 9.66
N ALA A 369 5.54 11.76 9.62
CA ALA A 369 6.25 11.13 8.49
C ALA A 369 5.88 9.64 8.29
N ASN A 370 5.35 8.98 9.32
CA ASN A 370 4.89 7.59 9.26
C ASN A 370 3.37 7.50 9.32
N ALA A 371 2.64 8.58 8.99
CA ALA A 371 1.19 8.61 9.09
C ALA A 371 0.51 7.53 8.24
N PHE A 372 1.10 7.16 7.10
CA PHE A 372 0.54 6.14 6.21
C PHE A 372 1.28 4.80 6.26
N GLY A 373 2.14 4.59 7.26
CA GLY A 373 2.98 3.40 7.34
C GLY A 373 3.95 3.29 6.16
N ALA A 374 4.15 2.06 5.66
CA ALA A 374 4.86 1.78 4.42
C ALA A 374 3.88 1.11 3.45
N PRO A 375 2.93 1.87 2.85
CA PRO A 375 1.79 1.28 2.19
C PRO A 375 2.21 0.60 0.88
N ASN A 376 1.86 -0.68 0.75
CA ASN A 376 2.07 -1.44 -0.49
C ASN A 376 1.17 -0.99 -1.65
N ALA A 377 0.23 -0.08 -1.41
CA ALA A 377 -0.60 0.54 -2.43
C ALA A 377 -1.31 1.77 -1.86
N VAL A 378 -1.41 2.82 -2.67
CA VAL A 378 -2.31 3.94 -2.44
C VAL A 378 -3.39 3.91 -3.50
N VAL A 379 -4.66 3.88 -3.08
CA VAL A 379 -5.82 3.88 -3.97
C VAL A 379 -6.71 5.07 -3.64
N VAL A 380 -6.84 6.03 -4.56
CA VAL A 380 -7.72 7.18 -4.39
C VAL A 380 -8.83 7.09 -5.44
N ASN A 381 -10.03 6.73 -4.99
CA ASN A 381 -11.22 6.60 -5.84
C ASN A 381 -12.15 7.83 -5.73
N GLY A 382 -11.94 8.64 -4.70
CA GLY A 382 -12.67 9.87 -4.38
C GLY A 382 -12.04 10.53 -3.17
N GLY A 383 -12.63 11.61 -2.67
CA GLY A 383 -12.10 12.34 -1.52
C GLY A 383 -10.69 12.89 -1.74
N THR A 384 -9.94 13.05 -0.63
CA THR A 384 -8.59 13.60 -0.60
C THR A 384 -7.64 12.79 0.27
N LEU A 385 -6.51 12.36 -0.28
CA LEU A 385 -5.32 11.98 0.50
C LEU A 385 -4.43 13.22 0.65
N ASP A 386 -4.35 13.77 1.86
CA ASP A 386 -3.57 14.97 2.16
C ASP A 386 -2.24 14.58 2.83
N LEU A 387 -1.12 14.75 2.12
CA LEU A 387 0.23 14.46 2.61
C LEU A 387 0.71 15.49 3.65
N ASN A 388 0.06 16.65 3.72
CA ASN A 388 0.29 17.67 4.74
C ASN A 388 1.77 18.06 4.93
N GLY A 389 2.56 18.09 3.85
CA GLY A 389 3.98 18.43 3.90
C GLY A 389 4.91 17.30 4.38
N PHE A 390 4.42 16.05 4.43
CA PHE A 390 5.25 14.88 4.70
C PHE A 390 5.50 14.08 3.42
N ASP A 391 6.77 13.95 3.03
CA ASP A 391 7.17 13.10 1.92
C ASP A 391 6.65 11.69 2.12
N THR A 392 6.02 11.14 1.09
CA THR A 392 5.35 9.84 1.17
C THR A 392 5.84 8.96 0.04
N THR A 393 6.30 7.75 0.40
CA THR A 393 6.66 6.70 -0.54
C THR A 393 5.59 5.61 -0.53
N ALA A 394 5.13 5.22 -1.71
CA ALA A 394 4.24 4.08 -1.91
C ALA A 394 4.73 3.24 -3.08
N THR A 395 4.45 1.93 -3.08
CA THR A 395 4.86 1.09 -4.22
C THR A 395 3.95 1.32 -5.45
N SER A 396 2.74 1.82 -5.25
CA SER A 396 1.81 2.12 -6.35
C SER A 396 0.80 3.22 -6.00
N LEU A 397 0.33 3.91 -7.02
CA LEU A 397 -0.79 4.86 -6.96
C LEU A 397 -1.81 4.47 -8.03
N ALA A 398 -3.05 4.24 -7.60
CA ALA A 398 -4.14 3.91 -8.50
C ALA A 398 -5.44 4.64 -8.11
N GLY A 399 -6.41 4.59 -9.00
CA GLY A 399 -7.80 4.87 -8.68
C GLY A 399 -8.52 5.75 -9.71
N ALA A 400 -9.84 5.77 -9.59
CA ALA A 400 -10.72 6.33 -10.61
C ALA A 400 -10.99 7.84 -10.46
N GLY A 401 -10.54 8.49 -9.37
CA GLY A 401 -10.85 9.90 -9.10
C GLY A 401 -10.30 10.42 -7.76
N GLY A 402 -10.85 11.54 -7.27
CA GLY A 402 -10.38 12.20 -6.05
C GLY A 402 -9.07 12.97 -6.24
N SER A 403 -8.41 13.31 -5.13
CA SER A 403 -7.16 14.08 -5.15
C SER A 403 -6.11 13.55 -4.17
N VAL A 404 -4.84 13.65 -4.56
CA VAL A 404 -3.69 13.62 -3.66
C VAL A 404 -3.16 15.05 -3.51
N THR A 405 -3.15 15.59 -2.30
CA THR A 405 -2.69 16.95 -2.01
C THR A 405 -1.31 16.91 -1.35
N LEU A 406 -0.32 17.56 -1.96
CA LEU A 406 1.09 17.45 -1.56
C LEU A 406 1.48 18.37 -0.40
N ASN A 407 0.97 19.61 -0.37
CA ASN A 407 1.34 20.62 0.63
C ASN A 407 2.88 20.82 0.75
N GLY A 408 3.59 20.82 -0.38
CA GLY A 408 5.05 21.00 -0.43
C GLY A 408 5.87 19.72 -0.31
N ALA A 409 5.23 18.56 -0.13
CA ALA A 409 5.90 17.25 -0.04
C ALA A 409 6.03 16.55 -1.39
N ASP A 410 7.00 15.66 -1.51
CA ASP A 410 7.13 14.76 -2.65
C ASP A 410 6.33 13.48 -2.47
N LEU A 411 5.63 13.06 -3.54
CA LEU A 411 5.03 11.74 -3.64
C LEU A 411 5.95 10.83 -4.46
N THR A 412 6.50 9.79 -3.84
CA THR A 412 7.34 8.79 -4.51
C THR A 412 6.57 7.52 -4.80
N ILE A 413 6.56 7.08 -6.06
CA ILE A 413 5.98 5.80 -6.51
C ILE A 413 7.11 4.88 -6.97
N ASN A 414 7.41 3.81 -6.24
CA ASN A 414 8.63 3.00 -6.43
C ASN A 414 8.43 1.50 -6.72
N GLY A 415 7.22 1.03 -6.97
CA GLY A 415 6.95 -0.39 -7.18
C GLY A 415 7.12 -0.89 -8.63
N ALA A 416 6.98 -2.20 -8.77
CA ALA A 416 7.06 -2.92 -10.04
C ALA A 416 5.70 -3.08 -10.75
N ALA A 417 4.59 -2.88 -10.03
CA ALA A 417 3.25 -3.00 -10.59
C ALA A 417 2.92 -1.81 -11.47
N SER A 418 2.30 -2.06 -12.63
CA SER A 418 1.78 -1.00 -13.48
C SER A 418 0.37 -0.61 -13.03
N THR A 419 0.14 0.68 -12.81
CA THR A 419 -1.09 1.24 -12.24
C THR A 419 -1.56 2.47 -13.00
N SER A 420 -2.82 2.86 -12.82
CA SER A 420 -3.42 4.03 -13.46
C SER A 420 -4.18 4.87 -12.45
N TYR A 421 -3.97 6.19 -12.50
CA TYR A 421 -4.63 7.15 -11.65
C TYR A 421 -5.30 8.25 -12.50
N ALA A 422 -6.62 8.33 -12.37
CA ALA A 422 -7.45 9.30 -13.09
C ALA A 422 -7.79 10.54 -12.26
N GLY A 423 -7.45 10.56 -10.96
CA GLY A 423 -7.62 11.72 -10.10
C GLY A 423 -6.54 12.78 -10.30
N VAL A 424 -6.53 13.76 -9.40
CA VAL A 424 -5.65 14.95 -9.47
C VAL A 424 -4.61 14.92 -8.37
N ILE A 425 -3.34 14.91 -8.73
CA ILE A 425 -2.25 15.31 -7.82
C ILE A 425 -2.18 16.83 -7.84
N ALA A 426 -2.27 17.46 -6.69
CA ALA A 426 -2.36 18.90 -6.55
C ALA A 426 -1.40 19.42 -5.47
N ASP A 427 -0.98 20.67 -5.66
CA ASP A 427 -0.52 21.47 -4.53
C ASP A 427 -1.64 21.64 -3.51
N GLY A 428 -1.25 21.89 -2.27
CA GLY A 428 -2.19 22.25 -1.21
C GLY A 428 -2.09 23.74 -0.89
N ALA A 429 -2.03 24.06 0.40
CA ALA A 429 -1.74 25.41 0.87
C ALA A 429 -0.31 25.85 0.55
N THR A 430 0.62 24.89 0.45
CA THR A 430 2.03 25.09 0.13
C THR A 430 2.34 24.42 -1.22
N SER A 431 3.04 25.14 -2.10
CA SER A 431 3.53 24.67 -3.40
C SER A 431 4.94 24.08 -3.29
N GLY A 432 5.41 23.45 -4.37
CA GLY A 432 6.80 22.99 -4.52
C GLY A 432 7.01 21.49 -4.29
N GLY A 433 6.00 20.78 -3.80
CA GLY A 433 6.01 19.32 -3.76
C GLY A 433 5.82 18.73 -5.17
N GLY A 434 6.52 17.65 -5.47
CA GLY A 434 6.56 17.02 -6.79
C GLY A 434 6.18 15.55 -6.82
N LEU A 435 6.39 14.94 -7.98
CA LEU A 435 6.17 13.52 -8.21
C LEU A 435 7.51 12.85 -8.54
N ILE A 436 7.86 11.80 -7.80
CA ILE A 436 9.05 10.99 -8.09
C ILE A 436 8.61 9.60 -8.53
N LYS A 437 8.86 9.25 -9.79
CA LYS A 437 8.61 7.93 -10.34
C LYS A 437 9.91 7.10 -10.32
N ARG A 438 9.90 6.02 -9.53
CA ARG A 438 10.95 4.99 -9.44
C ARG A 438 10.34 3.61 -9.71
N GLY A 439 11.14 2.56 -9.56
CA GLY A 439 10.70 1.18 -9.75
C GLY A 439 10.41 0.84 -11.21
N THR A 440 10.28 -0.45 -11.52
CA THR A 440 10.15 -0.94 -12.90
C THR A 440 8.74 -0.82 -13.49
N GLY A 441 7.73 -0.53 -12.67
CA GLY A 441 6.33 -0.45 -13.11
C GLY A 441 6.04 0.80 -13.96
N THR A 442 4.85 0.81 -14.59
CA THR A 442 4.30 1.99 -15.26
C THR A 442 3.30 2.72 -14.36
N LEU A 443 3.47 4.01 -14.13
CA LEU A 443 2.43 4.86 -13.55
C LEU A 443 1.75 5.63 -14.68
N THR A 444 0.48 5.35 -14.94
CA THR A 444 -0.32 6.08 -15.93
C THR A 444 -1.15 7.16 -15.27
N LEU A 445 -0.95 8.41 -15.68
CA LEU A 445 -1.75 9.56 -15.28
C LEU A 445 -2.70 9.94 -16.42
N SER A 446 -3.96 10.16 -16.08
CA SER A 446 -4.96 10.67 -17.04
C SER A 446 -5.76 11.87 -16.53
N GLY A 447 -5.70 12.17 -15.23
CA GLY A 447 -6.29 13.39 -14.67
C GLY A 447 -5.42 14.62 -14.93
N ALA A 448 -6.02 15.80 -14.83
CA ALA A 448 -5.31 17.08 -14.95
C ALA A 448 -4.63 17.42 -13.61
N ASN A 449 -3.35 17.08 -13.47
CA ASN A 449 -2.57 17.34 -12.26
C ASN A 449 -2.14 18.81 -12.21
N THR A 450 -2.14 19.39 -11.01
CA THR A 450 -1.94 20.83 -10.79
C THR A 450 -0.77 21.17 -9.88
N TYR A 451 -0.05 20.18 -9.36
CA TYR A 451 1.17 20.43 -8.59
C TYR A 451 2.22 21.17 -9.42
N THR A 452 3.04 21.98 -8.76
CA THR A 452 4.05 22.83 -9.41
C THR A 452 5.48 22.41 -9.15
N GLY A 453 5.72 21.52 -8.17
CA GLY A 453 7.04 20.91 -7.97
C GLY A 453 7.42 19.99 -9.13
N ASP A 454 8.70 19.63 -9.19
CA ASP A 454 9.24 18.89 -10.32
C ASP A 454 8.68 17.46 -10.44
N THR A 455 8.61 16.98 -11.68
CA THR A 455 8.37 15.58 -11.99
C THR A 455 9.69 14.91 -12.25
N THR A 456 10.08 13.98 -11.39
CA THR A 456 11.35 13.24 -11.48
C THR A 456 11.10 11.80 -11.89
N VAL A 457 11.75 11.31 -12.94
CA VAL A 457 11.60 9.94 -13.46
C VAL A 457 12.95 9.24 -13.45
N ASN A 458 13.14 8.40 -12.43
CA ASN A 458 14.40 7.69 -12.15
C ASN A 458 14.30 6.18 -12.39
N GLY A 459 13.24 5.73 -13.07
CA GLY A 459 13.04 4.34 -13.43
C GLY A 459 11.62 3.98 -13.85
N GLY A 460 11.52 2.87 -14.60
CA GLY A 460 10.25 2.41 -15.17
C GLY A 460 9.65 3.46 -16.11
N THR A 461 8.32 3.54 -16.14
CA THR A 461 7.60 4.43 -17.07
C THR A 461 6.64 5.35 -16.34
N LEU A 462 6.67 6.64 -16.66
CA LEU A 462 5.58 7.58 -16.41
C LEU A 462 4.79 7.78 -17.72
N ALA A 463 3.53 7.37 -17.74
CA ALA A 463 2.68 7.47 -18.92
C ALA A 463 1.62 8.55 -18.76
N LEU A 464 1.58 9.51 -19.68
CA LEU A 464 0.57 10.57 -19.76
C LEU A 464 -0.45 10.16 -20.83
N ASN A 465 -1.62 9.70 -20.39
CA ASN A 465 -2.63 9.13 -21.28
C ASN A 465 -3.75 10.13 -21.58
N PHE A 466 -3.60 10.90 -22.66
CA PHE A 466 -4.61 11.83 -23.15
C PHE A 466 -5.79 11.11 -23.83
N ALA A 467 -5.63 9.83 -24.20
CA ALA A 467 -6.69 9.02 -24.81
C ALA A 467 -7.69 8.43 -23.81
N ALA A 468 -7.43 8.56 -22.50
CA ALA A 468 -8.35 8.07 -21.48
C ALA A 468 -9.66 8.89 -21.42
N PRO A 469 -10.80 8.27 -21.07
CA PRO A 469 -12.06 8.99 -20.88
C PRO A 469 -11.92 10.12 -19.85
N GLY A 470 -12.33 11.33 -20.21
CA GLY A 470 -12.28 12.50 -19.32
C GLY A 470 -10.91 13.15 -19.15
N ALA A 471 -9.87 12.65 -19.85
CA ALA A 471 -8.56 13.27 -19.83
C ALA A 471 -8.60 14.70 -20.43
N PRO A 472 -7.74 15.63 -19.96
CA PRO A 472 -7.67 16.96 -20.53
C PRO A 472 -7.11 16.90 -21.95
N THR A 473 -7.39 17.91 -22.78
CA THR A 473 -6.78 18.02 -24.11
C THR A 473 -5.33 18.50 -24.02
N SER A 474 -5.00 19.29 -23.00
CA SER A 474 -3.66 19.82 -22.74
C SER A 474 -3.26 19.64 -21.28
N ASN A 475 -1.97 19.36 -21.03
CA ASN A 475 -1.32 19.32 -19.72
C ASN A 475 -1.99 18.33 -18.74
N ILE A 476 -1.58 17.05 -18.83
CA ILE A 476 -1.85 16.07 -17.76
C ILE A 476 -1.00 16.41 -16.53
N ILE A 477 0.23 16.87 -16.73
CA ILE A 477 1.06 17.47 -15.69
C ILE A 477 1.05 18.99 -15.89
N SER A 478 1.06 19.75 -14.79
CA SER A 478 1.13 21.20 -14.82
C SER A 478 2.28 21.69 -15.69
N GLY A 479 2.03 22.71 -16.52
CA GLY A 479 3.06 23.32 -17.36
C GLY A 479 4.17 24.04 -16.56
N SER A 480 3.97 24.25 -15.26
CA SER A 480 4.95 24.84 -14.35
C SER A 480 5.86 23.81 -13.67
N SER A 481 5.60 22.51 -13.84
CA SER A 481 6.51 21.46 -13.35
C SER A 481 7.70 21.35 -14.29
N GLY A 482 8.92 21.32 -13.74
CA GLY A 482 10.09 20.82 -14.46
C GLY A 482 9.99 19.31 -14.68
N LEU A 483 10.73 18.79 -15.66
CA LEU A 483 10.91 17.36 -15.89
C LEU A 483 12.37 16.97 -15.64
N ASN A 484 12.61 16.13 -14.64
CA ASN A 484 13.93 15.59 -14.32
C ASN A 484 14.00 14.11 -14.74
N LEU A 485 14.95 13.76 -15.59
CA LEU A 485 15.15 12.41 -16.09
C LEU A 485 16.49 11.85 -15.60
N ALA A 486 16.40 10.73 -14.87
CA ALA A 486 17.54 9.98 -14.38
C ALA A 486 17.31 8.46 -14.60
N GLY A 487 17.01 8.06 -15.83
CA GLY A 487 16.96 6.67 -16.28
C GLY A 487 15.60 6.01 -16.39
N GLY A 488 14.55 6.78 -16.65
CA GLY A 488 13.23 6.22 -16.95
C GLY A 488 12.66 6.65 -18.29
N VAL A 489 11.43 6.23 -18.53
CA VAL A 489 10.68 6.49 -19.76
C VAL A 489 9.50 7.41 -19.45
N VAL A 490 9.33 8.47 -20.24
CA VAL A 490 8.10 9.27 -20.26
C VAL A 490 7.37 8.97 -21.56
N THR A 491 6.11 8.51 -21.46
CA THR A 491 5.27 8.29 -22.65
C THR A 491 4.09 9.25 -22.66
N LEU A 492 3.71 9.73 -23.83
CA LEU A 492 2.54 10.56 -24.07
C LEU A 492 1.71 9.90 -25.17
N THR A 493 0.46 9.60 -24.87
CA THR A 493 -0.47 8.95 -25.81
C THR A 493 -1.64 9.89 -26.09
N GLY A 494 -1.67 10.46 -27.29
CA GLY A 494 -2.73 11.33 -27.78
C GLY A 494 -4.05 10.60 -28.07
N ALA A 495 -5.17 11.32 -27.94
CA ALA A 495 -6.51 10.86 -28.29
C ALA A 495 -6.77 10.94 -29.81
N ALA A 496 -7.65 10.06 -30.31
CA ALA A 496 -8.03 10.07 -31.72
C ALA A 496 -8.77 11.37 -32.10
N GLY A 497 -8.38 11.99 -33.22
CA GLY A 497 -8.98 13.23 -33.73
C GLY A 497 -8.74 14.49 -32.89
N VAL A 498 -7.91 14.42 -31.84
CA VAL A 498 -7.65 15.54 -30.92
C VAL A 498 -6.23 16.05 -31.12
N ALA A 499 -6.06 17.38 -31.05
CA ALA A 499 -4.75 18.00 -30.94
C ALA A 499 -4.37 18.08 -29.45
N ASN A 500 -3.54 17.15 -28.99
CA ASN A 500 -3.09 17.11 -27.61
C ASN A 500 -1.78 17.87 -27.41
N SER A 501 -1.58 18.43 -26.21
CA SER A 501 -0.32 19.09 -25.86
C SER A 501 0.11 18.85 -24.40
N GLN A 502 1.42 18.73 -24.16
CA GLN A 502 2.03 18.76 -22.82
C GLN A 502 3.13 19.82 -22.81
N THR A 503 3.22 20.60 -21.74
CA THR A 503 4.32 21.56 -21.51
C THR A 503 5.02 21.24 -20.20
N PHE A 504 6.33 21.41 -20.14
CA PHE A 504 7.13 21.40 -18.91
C PHE A 504 7.94 22.68 -18.82
N ASP A 505 8.29 23.10 -17.60
CA ASP A 505 9.14 24.25 -17.32
C ASP A 505 10.63 23.87 -17.34
N GLY A 506 11.05 23.22 -18.43
CA GLY A 506 12.39 22.71 -18.59
C GLY A 506 12.50 21.19 -18.48
N LEU A 507 13.53 20.66 -19.12
CA LEU A 507 13.97 19.27 -19.04
C LEU A 507 15.39 19.23 -18.52
N ASN A 508 15.62 18.53 -17.41
CA ASN A 508 16.94 18.24 -16.88
C ASN A 508 17.24 16.76 -17.06
N VAL A 509 18.34 16.43 -17.74
CA VAL A 509 18.84 15.06 -17.88
C VAL A 509 20.13 14.92 -17.08
N SER A 510 20.08 14.12 -16.02
CA SER A 510 21.16 14.03 -15.04
C SER A 510 21.87 12.68 -15.00
N ALA A 511 21.18 11.59 -15.35
CA ALA A 511 21.75 10.24 -15.32
C ALA A 511 20.92 9.25 -16.16
N GLY A 512 21.42 8.03 -16.31
CA GLY A 512 20.70 6.87 -16.84
C GLY A 512 20.41 6.92 -18.34
N ASN A 513 19.79 5.85 -18.83
CA ASN A 513 19.32 5.76 -20.21
C ASN A 513 17.85 6.17 -20.26
N ASN A 514 17.57 7.35 -20.80
CA ASN A 514 16.25 7.97 -20.77
C ASN A 514 15.53 7.81 -22.11
N GLN A 515 14.20 7.83 -22.06
CA GLN A 515 13.40 7.90 -23.28
C GLN A 515 12.18 8.81 -23.10
N ILE A 516 11.89 9.61 -24.12
CA ILE A 516 10.64 10.34 -24.26
C ILE A 516 9.92 9.81 -25.50
N VAL A 517 8.69 9.33 -25.32
CA VAL A 517 7.86 8.79 -26.40
C VAL A 517 6.59 9.61 -26.55
N ALA A 518 6.45 10.33 -27.65
CA ALA A 518 5.21 11.02 -27.99
C ALA A 518 4.50 10.28 -29.13
N THR A 519 3.24 9.90 -28.91
CA THR A 519 2.41 9.20 -29.90
C THR A 519 1.15 10.00 -30.15
N ALA A 520 0.89 10.36 -31.41
CA ALA A 520 -0.38 10.98 -31.80
C ALA A 520 -1.48 9.92 -31.88
N GLY A 521 -2.69 10.27 -31.44
CA GLY A 521 -3.87 9.47 -31.70
C GLY A 521 -4.23 9.48 -33.20
N VAL A 522 -4.98 8.48 -33.65
CA VAL A 522 -5.40 8.38 -35.07
C VAL A 522 -6.14 9.65 -35.48
N GLY A 523 -5.66 10.32 -36.53
CA GLY A 523 -6.24 11.59 -37.01
C GLY A 523 -6.05 12.79 -36.07
N GLY A 524 -5.31 12.64 -34.97
CA GLY A 524 -4.97 13.69 -34.03
C GLY A 524 -3.52 14.18 -34.16
N SER A 525 -3.05 14.91 -33.17
CA SER A 525 -1.65 15.33 -33.02
C SER A 525 -1.21 15.30 -31.56
N MET A 526 0.11 15.18 -31.33
CA MET A 526 0.70 15.27 -30.00
C MET A 526 1.86 16.27 -30.03
N THR A 527 1.75 17.37 -29.28
CA THR A 527 2.83 18.35 -29.11
C THR A 527 3.40 18.30 -27.68
N LEU A 528 4.71 18.16 -27.55
CA LEU A 528 5.41 18.22 -26.26
C LEU A 528 6.36 19.42 -26.25
N ASN A 529 6.18 20.36 -25.33
CA ASN A 529 7.05 21.51 -25.14
C ASN A 529 7.92 21.29 -23.90
N LEU A 530 9.22 21.15 -24.09
CA LEU A 530 10.17 20.80 -23.01
C LEU A 530 10.75 22.01 -22.29
N GLY A 531 10.52 23.24 -22.77
CA GLY A 531 11.24 24.41 -22.28
C GLY A 531 12.75 24.30 -22.56
N ALA A 532 13.57 24.82 -21.66
CA ALA A 532 15.02 24.72 -21.75
C ALA A 532 15.49 23.30 -21.40
N ILE A 533 16.38 22.74 -22.21
CA ILE A 533 17.01 21.44 -21.94
C ILE A 533 18.37 21.69 -21.31
N THR A 534 18.58 21.14 -20.12
CA THR A 534 19.89 21.04 -19.48
C THR A 534 20.33 19.57 -19.43
N HIS A 535 21.62 19.34 -19.68
CA HIS A 535 22.22 18.01 -19.70
C HIS A 535 23.49 18.04 -18.86
N THR A 536 23.55 17.17 -17.85
CA THR A 536 24.69 17.03 -16.94
C THR A 536 25.19 15.59 -16.86
N GLY A 537 24.39 14.62 -17.33
CA GLY A 537 24.73 13.21 -17.39
C GLY A 537 23.64 12.40 -18.09
N GLY A 538 23.83 11.09 -18.21
CA GLY A 538 22.89 10.20 -18.91
C GLY A 538 22.77 10.46 -20.43
N LEU A 539 21.90 9.68 -21.06
CA LEU A 539 21.56 9.78 -22.49
C LEU A 539 20.04 9.83 -22.66
N LEU A 540 19.56 10.29 -23.82
CA LEU A 540 18.14 10.42 -24.11
C LEU A 540 17.78 9.97 -25.53
N ASP A 541 16.73 9.17 -25.67
CA ASP A 541 16.10 8.84 -26.95
C ASP A 541 14.73 9.51 -27.07
N PHE A 542 14.50 10.22 -28.17
CA PHE A 542 13.22 10.80 -28.53
C PHE A 542 12.51 9.94 -29.58
N LYS A 543 11.32 9.45 -29.26
CA LYS A 543 10.39 8.87 -30.23
C LYS A 543 9.36 9.94 -30.60
N LEU A 544 9.51 10.47 -31.81
CA LEU A 544 8.68 11.57 -32.33
C LEU A 544 7.28 11.07 -32.71
N PRO A 545 6.24 11.91 -32.56
CA PRO A 545 4.88 11.54 -32.95
C PRO A 545 4.73 11.57 -34.47
N THR A 546 3.79 10.78 -35.01
CA THR A 546 3.44 10.79 -36.45
C THR A 546 2.81 12.12 -36.91
N SER A 547 2.26 12.90 -35.97
CA SER A 547 1.64 14.21 -36.16
C SER A 547 1.82 15.04 -34.90
N GLY A 548 2.23 16.31 -35.04
CA GLY A 548 2.67 17.16 -33.92
C GLY A 548 4.19 17.25 -33.85
N SER A 549 4.75 17.59 -32.69
CA SER A 549 6.20 17.80 -32.53
C SER A 549 6.67 17.69 -31.08
N ILE A 550 7.96 17.48 -30.87
CA ILE A 550 8.63 17.75 -29.60
C ILE A 550 9.43 19.05 -29.79
N THR A 551 9.26 20.03 -28.90
CA THR A 551 9.85 21.36 -29.01
C THR A 551 10.65 21.73 -27.76
N THR A 552 11.57 22.69 -27.91
CA THR A 552 12.43 23.24 -26.86
C THR A 552 12.72 24.71 -27.14
N THR A 553 13.12 25.44 -26.11
CA THR A 553 13.62 26.82 -26.23
C THR A 553 15.13 26.89 -26.46
N ASN A 554 15.84 25.76 -26.49
CA ASN A 554 17.27 25.73 -26.81
C ASN A 554 17.52 26.21 -28.26
N GLY A 555 18.69 26.77 -28.51
CA GLY A 555 19.09 27.20 -29.85
C GLY A 555 19.32 26.00 -30.80
N ASP A 556 19.30 26.28 -32.10
CA ASP A 556 19.53 25.27 -33.14
C ASP A 556 20.91 24.61 -33.02
N GLY A 557 20.98 23.30 -33.28
CA GLY A 557 22.22 22.53 -33.21
C GLY A 557 22.01 21.05 -32.93
N ALA A 558 23.04 20.24 -33.19
CA ALA A 558 23.02 18.82 -32.85
C ALA A 558 23.08 18.61 -31.32
N LEU A 559 22.30 17.65 -30.84
CA LEU A 559 22.33 17.18 -29.46
C LEU A 559 23.15 15.89 -29.43
N SER A 560 24.47 16.01 -29.34
CA SER A 560 25.42 14.90 -29.48
C SER A 560 25.32 13.81 -28.39
N TRP A 561 24.46 13.99 -27.40
CA TRP A 561 24.16 13.07 -26.28
C TRP A 561 22.74 12.46 -26.38
N ALA A 562 21.96 12.83 -27.39
CA ALA A 562 20.60 12.36 -27.59
C ALA A 562 20.39 11.78 -28.99
N THR A 563 19.38 10.92 -29.09
CA THR A 563 18.97 10.33 -30.37
C THR A 563 17.51 10.56 -30.68
N VAL A 564 17.18 10.45 -31.95
CA VAL A 564 15.81 10.28 -32.42
C VAL A 564 15.65 8.84 -32.91
N ASN A 565 14.62 8.19 -32.39
CA ASN A 565 14.25 6.82 -32.67
C ASN A 565 15.35 5.77 -32.39
N GLY A 566 16.36 6.11 -31.58
CA GLY A 566 17.50 5.26 -31.26
C GLY A 566 18.47 5.04 -32.42
N THR A 567 18.34 5.81 -33.51
CA THR A 567 19.10 5.58 -34.75
C THR A 567 19.89 6.81 -35.17
N ASP A 568 19.28 7.99 -35.13
CA ASP A 568 19.90 9.24 -35.57
C ASP A 568 20.24 10.10 -34.36
N TYR A 569 21.26 10.97 -34.47
CA TYR A 569 21.44 12.03 -33.48
C TYR A 569 20.19 12.91 -33.45
N ALA A 570 19.83 13.40 -32.28
CA ALA A 570 18.83 14.45 -32.19
C ALA A 570 19.46 15.81 -32.58
N GLN A 571 18.64 16.72 -33.10
CA GLN A 571 19.02 18.11 -33.33
C GLN A 571 17.86 19.04 -33.03
N VAL A 572 18.16 20.26 -32.63
CA VAL A 572 17.21 21.38 -32.57
C VAL A 572 17.25 22.12 -33.91
N SER A 573 16.09 22.32 -34.51
CA SER A 573 15.94 23.17 -35.71
C SER A 573 14.62 23.94 -35.65
N GLY A 574 14.71 25.27 -35.62
CA GLY A 574 13.54 26.14 -35.46
C GLY A 574 12.79 25.89 -34.16
N GLY A 575 13.49 25.46 -33.10
CA GLY A 575 12.91 25.07 -31.81
C GLY A 575 12.28 23.67 -31.76
N ALA A 576 12.28 22.91 -32.85
CA ALA A 576 11.79 21.52 -32.87
C ALA A 576 12.94 20.51 -32.73
N ILE A 577 12.69 19.42 -32.00
CA ILE A 577 13.58 18.26 -31.92
C ILE A 577 13.33 17.36 -33.14
N ASN A 578 14.35 17.20 -33.98
CA ASN A 578 14.31 16.41 -35.21
C ASN A 578 15.49 15.44 -35.27
N ALA A 579 15.41 14.45 -36.16
CA ALA A 579 16.57 13.62 -36.51
C ALA A 579 17.62 14.47 -37.26
N PHE A 580 18.89 14.28 -36.93
CA PHE A 580 20.02 14.84 -37.66
C PHE A 580 20.09 14.23 -39.07
N THR A 581 20.36 15.05 -40.09
CA THR A 581 20.32 14.60 -41.49
C THR A 581 21.60 14.89 -42.29
N ALA A 582 22.50 15.72 -41.77
CA ALA A 582 23.71 16.15 -42.47
C ALA A 582 24.89 15.17 -42.29
N TYR A 583 24.64 13.87 -42.49
CA TYR A 583 25.67 12.83 -42.37
C TYR A 583 26.62 12.81 -43.58
N ALA A 584 27.92 12.68 -43.31
CA ALA A 584 28.94 12.32 -44.27
C ALA A 584 28.93 10.80 -44.49
N ASN A 585 28.26 10.36 -45.54
CA ASN A 585 28.15 8.95 -45.90
C ASN A 585 29.47 8.41 -46.46
N LYS A 586 30.29 7.81 -45.60
CA LYS A 586 31.68 7.42 -45.90
C LYS A 586 32.06 6.11 -45.21
N ASP A 587 31.85 4.99 -45.88
CA ASP A 587 32.19 3.66 -45.35
C ASP A 587 33.72 3.45 -45.23
N ASN A 588 34.50 4.16 -46.05
CA ASN A 588 35.96 4.05 -46.06
C ASN A 588 36.59 5.05 -45.08
N ALA A 589 37.11 4.55 -43.96
CA ALA A 589 37.72 5.36 -42.91
C ALA A 589 38.95 6.17 -43.36
N SER A 590 39.60 5.80 -44.47
CA SER A 590 40.72 6.58 -45.01
C SER A 590 40.30 7.92 -45.65
N THR A 591 39.00 8.15 -45.81
CA THR A 591 38.43 9.37 -46.44
C THR A 591 37.72 10.29 -45.45
N TRP A 592 37.73 9.92 -44.17
CA TRP A 592 37.16 10.72 -43.09
C TRP A 592 37.96 12.01 -42.90
N LEU A 593 37.24 13.11 -42.72
CA LEU A 593 37.80 14.44 -42.52
C LEU A 593 37.34 15.02 -41.19
N THR A 594 38.16 15.88 -40.61
CA THR A 594 37.78 16.61 -39.39
C THR A 594 36.48 17.39 -39.60
N GLY A 595 35.55 17.27 -38.66
CA GLY A 595 34.21 17.87 -38.70
C GLY A 595 33.13 16.99 -39.35
N ASP A 596 33.49 15.88 -40.00
CA ASP A 596 32.50 14.95 -40.54
C ASP A 596 31.68 14.31 -39.41
N VAL A 597 30.37 14.19 -39.62
CA VAL A 597 29.50 13.27 -38.85
C VAL A 597 29.27 12.05 -39.73
N VAL A 598 30.02 10.97 -39.52
CA VAL A 598 30.06 9.85 -40.47
C VAL A 598 28.97 8.83 -40.22
N SER A 599 28.45 8.23 -41.29
CA SER A 599 27.55 7.09 -41.22
C SER A 599 27.90 6.05 -42.29
N ASP A 600 27.72 4.77 -41.94
CA ASP A 600 27.78 3.61 -42.85
C ASP A 600 26.44 3.36 -43.59
N ALA A 601 25.49 4.30 -43.44
CA ALA A 601 24.19 4.23 -44.09
C ALA A 601 24.23 4.66 -45.57
N GLY A 602 25.31 5.29 -46.05
CA GLY A 602 25.38 5.79 -47.42
C GLY A 602 26.61 5.38 -48.21
N GLY A 603 26.32 4.86 -49.40
CA GLY A 603 27.16 4.05 -50.27
C GLY A 603 26.25 3.11 -51.08
N ALA A 604 26.70 1.92 -51.45
CA ALA A 604 25.75 0.82 -51.68
C ALA A 604 25.13 0.50 -50.31
N ALA A 605 23.80 0.56 -50.17
CA ALA A 605 23.15 0.50 -48.86
C ALA A 605 23.66 -0.65 -47.96
N ASN A 606 24.07 -0.31 -46.73
CA ASN A 606 24.46 -1.23 -45.65
C ASN A 606 25.83 -1.92 -45.79
N THR A 607 26.83 -1.30 -46.43
CA THR A 607 28.21 -1.81 -46.35
C THR A 607 28.89 -1.39 -45.04
N PRO A 608 29.66 -2.28 -44.39
CA PRO A 608 30.30 -1.98 -43.10
C PRO A 608 31.44 -0.97 -43.25
N PHE A 609 31.73 -0.21 -42.18
CA PHE A 609 32.93 0.61 -42.16
C PHE A 609 34.19 -0.25 -42.24
N ALA A 610 35.17 0.22 -43.02
CA ALA A 610 36.43 -0.50 -43.28
C ALA A 610 37.63 0.45 -43.42
N ASN A 611 38.83 -0.15 -43.46
CA ASN A 611 40.13 0.47 -43.69
C ASN A 611 40.67 1.33 -42.51
N THR A 612 41.69 2.13 -42.81
CA THR A 612 42.51 2.83 -41.81
C THR A 612 42.28 4.34 -41.85
N VAL A 613 42.05 4.96 -40.69
CA VAL A 613 41.97 6.43 -40.51
C VAL A 613 43.33 7.06 -40.84
N ALA A 614 43.32 7.96 -41.82
CA ALA A 614 44.51 8.63 -42.33
C ALA A 614 44.83 9.90 -41.53
N GLY A 615 45.89 9.86 -40.71
CA GLY A 615 46.29 10.98 -39.86
C GLY A 615 45.38 11.15 -38.62
N ASN A 616 45.57 12.26 -37.90
CA ASN A 616 44.71 12.64 -36.79
C ASN A 616 43.43 13.28 -37.34
N VAL A 617 42.26 12.75 -36.96
CA VAL A 617 40.95 13.21 -37.45
C VAL A 617 40.03 13.43 -36.26
N GLN A 618 39.38 14.59 -36.17
CA GLN A 618 38.37 14.90 -35.14
C GLN A 618 36.98 14.93 -35.78
N LEU A 619 36.17 13.90 -35.57
CA LEU A 619 34.82 13.78 -36.12
C LEU A 619 33.78 14.47 -35.24
N GLY A 620 32.71 14.98 -35.85
CA GLY A 620 31.53 15.46 -35.13
C GLY A 620 30.67 14.32 -34.57
N GLY A 621 30.77 13.11 -35.13
CA GLY A 621 30.05 11.93 -34.68
C GLY A 621 30.27 10.71 -35.58
N ILE A 622 29.91 9.53 -35.08
CA ILE A 622 30.00 8.25 -35.80
C ILE A 622 28.69 7.49 -35.58
N LYS A 623 28.07 7.05 -36.68
CA LYS A 623 26.83 6.27 -36.67
C LYS A 623 26.99 4.96 -37.43
N TYR A 624 26.84 3.84 -36.71
CA TYR A 624 26.78 2.49 -37.27
C TYR A 624 25.33 2.03 -37.45
N THR A 625 25.01 1.50 -38.62
CA THR A 625 23.68 1.01 -39.00
C THR A 625 23.71 -0.29 -39.78
N ALA A 626 24.83 -0.62 -40.43
CA ALA A 626 24.95 -1.82 -41.23
C ALA A 626 24.85 -3.08 -40.36
N ALA A 627 24.02 -4.04 -40.77
CA ALA A 627 23.91 -5.37 -40.16
C ALA A 627 25.09 -6.28 -40.55
N ALA A 628 26.32 -5.74 -40.50
CA ALA A 628 27.55 -6.39 -40.90
C ALA A 628 28.71 -5.92 -40.01
N ASN A 629 29.66 -6.83 -39.78
CA ASN A 629 30.82 -6.54 -38.93
C ASN A 629 31.66 -5.42 -39.56
N SER A 630 31.92 -4.39 -38.78
CA SER A 630 32.75 -3.24 -39.17
C SER A 630 34.06 -3.24 -38.43
N ILE A 631 35.16 -2.94 -39.14
CA ILE A 631 36.48 -2.80 -38.54
C ILE A 631 37.09 -1.50 -39.02
N VAL A 632 37.21 -0.54 -38.11
CA VAL A 632 37.93 0.72 -38.31
C VAL A 632 39.29 0.61 -37.66
N THR A 633 40.36 0.75 -38.45
CA THR A 633 41.73 0.78 -37.92
C THR A 633 42.19 2.22 -37.77
N VAL A 634 42.66 2.61 -36.60
CA VAL A 634 43.38 3.87 -36.41
C VAL A 634 44.86 3.60 -36.64
N GLY A 635 45.52 4.37 -37.49
CA GLY A 635 46.98 4.23 -37.69
C GLY A 635 47.73 4.32 -36.36
N ALA A 636 48.83 3.58 -36.20
CA ALA A 636 49.49 3.40 -34.89
C ALA A 636 49.91 4.71 -34.18
N SER A 637 50.20 5.77 -34.92
CA SER A 637 50.55 7.10 -34.40
C SER A 637 49.45 8.15 -34.59
N ASN A 638 48.26 7.70 -34.97
CA ASN A 638 47.12 8.55 -35.26
C ASN A 638 46.12 8.51 -34.09
N THR A 639 45.32 9.56 -33.99
CA THR A 639 44.20 9.67 -33.05
C THR A 639 42.91 9.95 -33.81
N LEU A 640 41.87 9.17 -33.52
CA LEU A 640 40.50 9.42 -33.96
C LEU A 640 39.72 10.10 -32.83
N GLY A 641 39.37 11.37 -32.98
CA GLY A 641 38.52 12.08 -32.04
C GLY A 641 37.04 12.00 -32.44
N VAL A 642 36.16 11.99 -31.44
CA VAL A 642 34.71 12.08 -31.63
C VAL A 642 34.16 13.14 -30.66
N ASP A 643 33.60 14.22 -31.18
CA ASP A 643 33.03 15.33 -30.38
C ASP A 643 31.69 14.96 -29.71
N GLY A 644 31.13 13.80 -30.03
CA GLY A 644 29.83 13.32 -29.57
C GLY A 644 29.79 11.85 -29.17
N THR A 645 28.58 11.34 -28.99
CA THR A 645 28.34 9.92 -28.64
C THR A 645 28.43 9.06 -29.90
N ILE A 646 29.20 7.98 -29.92
CA ILE A 646 29.14 6.99 -31.01
C ILE A 646 27.79 6.27 -30.94
N ILE A 647 27.03 6.26 -32.03
CA ILE A 647 25.73 5.57 -32.10
C ILE A 647 25.92 4.22 -32.80
N VAL A 648 25.47 3.16 -32.15
CA VAL A 648 25.26 1.86 -32.78
C VAL A 648 23.76 1.61 -32.82
N ALA A 649 23.16 1.73 -34.01
CA ALA A 649 21.72 1.60 -34.17
C ALA A 649 21.26 0.15 -33.96
N SER A 650 19.98 -0.02 -33.62
CA SER A 650 19.38 -1.35 -33.42
C SER A 650 19.45 -2.25 -34.66
N SER A 651 19.56 -1.67 -35.86
CA SER A 651 19.70 -2.40 -37.13
C SER A 651 21.00 -3.18 -37.26
N VAL A 652 22.05 -2.84 -36.50
CA VAL A 652 23.32 -3.59 -36.46
C VAL A 652 23.10 -5.02 -35.93
N ASN A 653 22.12 -5.19 -35.03
CA ASN A 653 21.64 -6.47 -34.52
C ASN A 653 22.79 -7.35 -33.95
N ASN A 654 23.14 -8.45 -34.61
CA ASN A 654 24.13 -9.41 -34.13
C ASN A 654 25.56 -9.10 -34.62
N ALA A 655 25.73 -8.12 -35.49
CA ALA A 655 27.04 -7.76 -36.02
C ALA A 655 27.90 -7.09 -34.95
N SER A 656 29.20 -7.37 -34.99
CA SER A 656 30.18 -6.79 -34.07
C SER A 656 30.99 -5.71 -34.77
N GLN A 657 31.12 -4.57 -34.11
CA GLN A 657 31.90 -3.44 -34.62
C GLN A 657 33.18 -3.31 -33.80
N THR A 658 34.27 -2.94 -34.45
CA THR A 658 35.58 -2.79 -33.79
C THR A 658 36.27 -1.52 -34.22
N ILE A 659 36.78 -0.76 -33.26
CA ILE A 659 37.79 0.29 -33.46
C ILE A 659 39.10 -0.20 -32.85
N THR A 660 40.14 -0.32 -33.65
CA THR A 660 41.43 -0.92 -33.24
C THR A 660 42.63 -0.12 -33.75
N GLY A 661 43.83 -0.40 -33.24
CA GLY A 661 45.07 0.25 -33.67
C GLY A 661 45.50 1.36 -32.71
N GLY A 662 45.74 2.58 -33.23
CA GLY A 662 46.19 3.76 -32.49
C GLY A 662 45.22 4.25 -31.41
N SER A 663 45.05 5.57 -31.31
CA SER A 663 44.27 6.17 -30.20
C SER A 663 42.87 6.62 -30.63
N ILE A 664 41.92 6.61 -29.70
CA ILE A 664 40.62 7.29 -29.84
C ILE A 664 40.45 8.31 -28.70
N THR A 665 39.72 9.38 -28.93
CA THR A 665 39.49 10.40 -27.90
C THR A 665 38.13 11.11 -28.06
N GLY A 666 37.75 11.90 -27.06
CA GLY A 666 36.55 12.73 -27.06
C GLY A 666 36.76 14.09 -27.73
N ALA A 667 35.95 15.07 -27.32
CA ALA A 667 36.02 16.44 -27.82
C ALA A 667 37.34 17.15 -27.47
N THR A 668 37.68 18.18 -28.25
CA THR A 668 38.86 19.01 -28.02
C THR A 668 38.73 19.78 -26.69
N GLY A 669 39.78 19.75 -25.86
CA GLY A 669 39.80 20.38 -24.53
C GLY A 669 39.39 19.46 -23.39
N GLY A 670 39.15 18.18 -23.66
CA GLY A 670 38.49 17.25 -22.75
C GLY A 670 36.98 17.16 -23.00
N GLY A 671 36.33 16.15 -22.43
CA GLY A 671 34.90 15.87 -22.67
C GLY A 671 34.59 14.38 -22.73
N THR A 672 33.31 14.05 -22.87
CA THR A 672 32.84 12.66 -22.84
C THR A 672 32.93 12.01 -24.22
N LEU A 673 33.71 10.93 -24.32
CA LEU A 673 33.57 9.94 -25.39
C LEU A 673 32.40 9.01 -25.03
N GLY A 674 31.24 9.30 -25.59
CA GLY A 674 30.02 8.50 -25.37
C GLY A 674 29.93 7.33 -26.33
N VAL A 675 29.31 6.23 -25.91
CA VAL A 675 28.80 5.17 -26.78
C VAL A 675 27.36 4.84 -26.41
N LEU A 676 26.46 5.01 -27.37
CA LEU A 676 25.07 4.60 -27.28
C LEU A 676 24.90 3.34 -28.13
N GLU A 677 24.96 2.19 -27.47
CA GLU A 677 24.83 0.89 -28.12
C GLU A 677 23.37 0.45 -28.02
N ASN A 678 22.58 0.70 -29.07
CA ASN A 678 21.14 0.40 -29.10
C ASN A 678 20.82 -0.96 -29.73
N SER A 679 21.82 -1.77 -30.07
CA SER A 679 21.57 -3.11 -30.57
C SER A 679 21.11 -4.02 -29.43
N THR A 680 20.19 -4.93 -29.74
CA THR A 680 19.68 -5.94 -28.81
C THR A 680 20.15 -7.34 -29.17
N GLY A 681 21.01 -7.45 -30.18
CA GLY A 681 21.57 -8.72 -30.62
C GLY A 681 22.77 -9.13 -29.78
N THR A 682 23.44 -10.21 -30.18
CA THR A 682 24.62 -10.75 -29.47
C THR A 682 25.92 -10.08 -29.89
N GLY A 683 25.87 -9.10 -30.79
CA GLY A 683 27.04 -8.35 -31.25
C GLY A 683 27.71 -7.58 -30.12
N THR A 684 28.99 -7.28 -30.26
CA THR A 684 29.71 -6.42 -29.32
C THR A 684 30.35 -5.27 -30.07
N PHE A 685 30.21 -4.05 -29.55
CA PHE A 685 31.00 -2.90 -29.97
C PHE A 685 32.31 -2.88 -29.17
N THR A 686 33.43 -3.18 -29.82
CA THR A 686 34.75 -3.28 -29.19
C THR A 686 35.60 -2.06 -29.48
N ILE A 687 36.07 -1.39 -28.43
CA ILE A 687 37.15 -0.40 -28.52
C ILE A 687 38.44 -1.07 -28.04
N ALA A 688 39.25 -1.50 -29.02
CA ALA A 688 40.58 -2.04 -28.80
C ALA A 688 41.68 -0.96 -28.93
N SER A 689 41.38 0.15 -29.61
CA SER A 689 42.22 1.35 -29.57
C SER A 689 42.38 1.90 -28.15
N THR A 690 43.50 2.56 -27.88
CA THR A 690 43.72 3.21 -26.58
C THR A 690 42.89 4.50 -26.52
N ILE A 691 42.03 4.64 -25.49
CA ILE A 691 41.33 5.89 -25.23
C ILE A 691 42.27 6.85 -24.48
N VAL A 692 42.47 8.05 -25.02
CA VAL A 692 43.41 9.07 -24.51
C VAL A 692 42.72 10.41 -24.27
N ASP A 693 43.37 11.30 -23.52
CA ASP A 693 42.93 12.70 -23.32
C ASP A 693 43.19 13.58 -24.55
N ASN A 694 42.36 14.61 -24.76
CA ASN A 694 42.45 15.54 -25.90
C ASN A 694 42.67 16.98 -25.46
N GLY A 695 43.85 17.30 -24.90
CA GLY A 695 44.17 18.62 -24.36
C GLY A 695 43.52 18.94 -23.00
N GLY A 696 42.61 18.09 -22.54
CA GLY A 696 42.03 18.03 -21.20
C GLY A 696 41.46 16.64 -20.92
N ALA A 697 40.96 16.41 -19.70
CA ALA A 697 40.47 15.10 -19.26
C ALA A 697 39.31 14.60 -20.15
N THR A 698 39.48 13.44 -20.77
CA THR A 698 38.42 12.75 -21.50
C THR A 698 37.71 11.79 -20.54
N SER A 699 36.39 11.86 -20.47
CA SER A 699 35.54 10.87 -19.77
C SER A 699 35.00 9.84 -20.76
N PHE A 700 34.53 8.70 -20.26
CA PHE A 700 33.86 7.69 -21.06
C PHE A 700 32.44 7.45 -20.54
N ALA A 701 31.45 7.38 -21.43
CA ALA A 701 30.08 7.05 -21.04
C ALA A 701 29.51 5.95 -21.93
N LYS A 702 28.85 4.96 -21.33
CA LYS A 702 28.14 3.89 -22.04
C LYS A 702 26.64 3.95 -21.73
N GLY A 703 25.80 4.03 -22.74
CA GLY A 703 24.36 3.76 -22.61
C GLY A 703 23.80 2.92 -23.75
N GLY A 704 22.47 2.86 -23.86
CA GLY A 704 21.78 1.93 -24.75
C GLY A 704 21.79 0.48 -24.24
N ALA A 705 21.01 -0.41 -24.86
CA ALA A 705 20.76 -1.76 -24.38
C ALA A 705 21.90 -2.77 -24.61
N GLY A 706 22.76 -2.56 -25.62
CA GLY A 706 23.74 -3.55 -26.05
C GLY A 706 25.07 -3.51 -25.30
N LYS A 707 26.03 -4.29 -25.80
CA LYS A 707 27.32 -4.57 -25.14
C LYS A 707 28.47 -3.77 -25.77
N VAL A 708 29.23 -3.07 -24.92
CA VAL A 708 30.51 -2.44 -25.29
C VAL A 708 31.64 -3.13 -24.54
N ALA A 709 32.72 -3.47 -25.23
CA ALA A 709 33.94 -4.01 -24.64
C ALA A 709 35.09 -3.00 -24.76
N LEU A 710 35.74 -2.71 -23.63
CA LEU A 710 36.98 -1.92 -23.59
C LEU A 710 38.14 -2.87 -23.29
N THR A 711 39.01 -3.07 -24.29
CA THR A 711 40.14 -4.02 -24.20
C THR A 711 41.52 -3.35 -24.30
N GLY A 712 41.54 -2.05 -24.61
CA GLY A 712 42.77 -1.24 -24.59
C GLY A 712 43.21 -0.86 -23.17
N ALA A 713 44.52 -0.66 -22.99
CA ALA A 713 45.07 -0.06 -21.77
C ALA A 713 44.86 1.47 -21.80
N ASN A 714 43.64 1.91 -21.48
CA ASN A 714 43.21 3.28 -21.66
C ASN A 714 43.86 4.25 -20.66
N SER A 715 44.29 5.42 -21.14
CA SER A 715 45.03 6.42 -20.37
C SER A 715 44.29 7.73 -20.12
N TYR A 716 43.02 7.84 -20.56
CA TYR A 716 42.18 9.00 -20.26
C TYR A 716 42.02 9.21 -18.74
N THR A 717 41.94 10.47 -18.33
CA THR A 717 41.94 10.83 -16.90
C THR A 717 40.59 11.26 -16.34
N GLY A 718 39.57 11.40 -17.19
CA GLY A 718 38.18 11.62 -16.78
C GLY A 718 37.48 10.35 -16.29
N GLY A 719 36.29 10.51 -15.70
CA GLY A 719 35.52 9.39 -15.16
C GLY A 719 34.90 8.46 -16.21
N THR A 720 34.52 7.27 -15.78
CA THR A 720 33.76 6.27 -16.54
C THR A 720 32.32 6.20 -15.99
N THR A 721 31.33 6.39 -16.85
CA THR A 721 29.91 6.29 -16.48
C THR A 721 29.22 5.16 -17.25
N LEU A 722 28.54 4.28 -16.53
CA LEU A 722 27.66 3.26 -17.09
C LEU A 722 26.20 3.65 -16.87
N SER A 723 25.56 4.10 -17.94
CA SER A 723 24.18 4.56 -17.98
C SER A 723 23.20 3.51 -18.53
N GLY A 724 23.68 2.39 -19.09
CA GLY A 724 22.82 1.28 -19.55
C GLY A 724 23.55 0.17 -20.34
N GLY A 725 22.85 -0.94 -20.56
CA GLY A 725 23.35 -2.11 -21.28
C GLY A 725 24.51 -2.77 -20.56
N THR A 726 25.48 -3.32 -21.29
CA THR A 726 26.67 -3.97 -20.70
C THR A 726 27.95 -3.24 -21.08
N LEU A 727 28.80 -2.97 -20.09
CA LEU A 727 30.19 -2.54 -20.27
C LEU A 727 31.10 -3.66 -19.79
N ALA A 728 31.76 -4.33 -20.74
CA ALA A 728 32.72 -5.38 -20.48
C ALA A 728 34.15 -4.84 -20.40
N ILE A 729 34.86 -5.24 -19.36
CA ILE A 729 36.24 -4.84 -19.07
C ILE A 729 37.08 -6.07 -18.72
N ASP A 730 38.29 -6.14 -19.26
CA ASP A 730 39.23 -7.25 -19.04
C ASP A 730 40.36 -6.89 -18.06
N SER A 731 40.56 -5.60 -17.78
CA SER A 731 41.56 -5.11 -16.84
C SER A 731 41.05 -3.96 -15.97
N VAL A 732 41.53 -3.92 -14.72
CA VAL A 732 41.38 -2.79 -13.79
C VAL A 732 42.73 -2.53 -13.13
N ALA A 733 43.02 -1.27 -12.85
CA ALA A 733 44.23 -0.85 -12.13
C ALA A 733 43.88 0.24 -11.09
N ASN A 734 44.84 0.58 -10.23
CA ASN A 734 44.70 1.67 -9.27
C ASN A 734 44.43 3.03 -9.97
N GLY A 735 43.90 3.98 -9.21
CA GLY A 735 43.75 5.35 -9.66
C GLY A 735 45.07 5.92 -10.18
N GLY A 736 45.02 6.67 -11.29
CA GLY A 736 46.21 7.21 -11.95
C GLY A 736 46.96 6.24 -12.87
N SER A 737 46.61 4.94 -12.89
CA SER A 737 47.22 3.94 -13.76
C SER A 737 46.25 3.51 -14.86
N ALA A 738 46.78 3.33 -16.08
CA ALA A 738 45.99 2.93 -17.25
C ALA A 738 45.36 1.53 -17.08
N SER A 739 44.12 1.38 -17.53
CA SER A 739 43.33 0.14 -17.49
C SER A 739 42.17 0.21 -18.48
N SER A 740 41.31 -0.80 -18.57
CA SER A 740 40.12 -0.76 -19.44
C SER A 740 39.21 0.44 -19.11
N ILE A 741 39.17 0.89 -17.85
CA ILE A 741 38.41 2.05 -17.38
C ILE A 741 39.28 3.31 -17.15
N GLY A 742 40.33 3.48 -17.96
CA GLY A 742 41.14 4.70 -17.96
C GLY A 742 42.17 4.76 -16.83
N ALA A 743 42.78 5.94 -16.67
CA ALA A 743 43.79 6.30 -15.67
C ALA A 743 43.31 7.43 -14.72
N SER A 744 42.01 7.61 -14.57
CA SER A 744 41.42 8.55 -13.60
C SER A 744 41.84 8.23 -12.15
N GLY A 745 41.76 9.23 -11.27
CA GLY A 745 42.13 9.07 -9.85
C GLY A 745 41.22 8.10 -9.09
N ALA A 746 41.55 7.78 -7.83
CA ALA A 746 40.84 6.79 -7.03
C ALA A 746 39.45 7.23 -6.50
N ALA A 747 39.04 8.48 -6.73
CA ALA A 747 37.78 9.02 -6.22
C ALA A 747 36.55 8.28 -6.78
N SER A 748 35.52 8.08 -5.95
CA SER A 748 34.31 7.34 -6.34
C SER A 748 33.50 7.99 -7.45
N ALA A 749 33.68 9.29 -7.68
CA ALA A 749 33.08 10.01 -8.80
C ALA A 749 33.67 9.61 -10.17
N ASN A 750 34.79 8.88 -10.20
CA ASN A 750 35.48 8.50 -11.43
C ASN A 750 35.01 7.15 -12.01
N LEU A 751 34.19 6.40 -11.30
CA LEU A 751 33.44 5.26 -11.82
C LEU A 751 32.00 5.37 -11.32
N VAL A 752 31.05 5.64 -12.20
CA VAL A 752 29.64 5.85 -11.85
C VAL A 752 28.80 4.78 -12.52
N LEU A 753 28.02 4.04 -11.74
CA LEU A 753 27.07 3.05 -12.22
C LEU A 753 25.66 3.60 -12.00
N GLU A 754 25.08 4.13 -13.06
CA GLU A 754 23.71 4.68 -13.05
C GLU A 754 22.70 3.57 -13.38
N SER A 755 23.00 2.68 -14.33
CA SER A 755 22.20 1.48 -14.63
C SER A 755 23.03 0.41 -15.36
N GLY A 756 22.43 -0.72 -15.73
CA GLY A 756 23.09 -1.73 -16.58
C GLY A 756 24.10 -2.61 -15.86
N THR A 757 24.96 -3.29 -16.62
CA THR A 757 25.91 -4.31 -16.15
C THR A 757 27.36 -3.90 -16.39
N LEU A 758 28.14 -3.79 -15.32
CA LEU A 758 29.61 -3.80 -15.38
C LEU A 758 30.07 -5.26 -15.36
N GLU A 759 30.57 -5.75 -16.48
CA GLU A 759 31.03 -7.14 -16.66
C GLU A 759 32.55 -7.20 -16.61
N TYR A 760 33.11 -7.94 -15.65
CA TYR A 760 34.53 -8.23 -15.59
C TYR A 760 34.84 -9.58 -16.23
N THR A 761 35.59 -9.55 -17.32
CA THR A 761 35.97 -10.72 -18.14
C THR A 761 37.43 -11.12 -17.99
N GLY A 762 38.20 -10.40 -17.15
CA GLY A 762 39.61 -10.69 -16.93
C GLY A 762 39.85 -12.06 -16.30
N VAL A 763 40.86 -12.78 -16.79
CA VAL A 763 41.20 -14.14 -16.35
C VAL A 763 42.04 -14.20 -15.06
N GLY A 764 42.42 -13.05 -14.50
CA GLY A 764 43.26 -12.90 -13.30
C GLY A 764 42.57 -12.13 -12.17
N ALA A 765 43.31 -11.84 -11.09
CA ALA A 765 42.82 -10.97 -10.03
C ALA A 765 42.90 -9.50 -10.48
N GLY A 766 41.74 -8.87 -10.72
CA GLY A 766 41.62 -7.44 -10.91
C GLY A 766 41.51 -6.74 -9.56
N THR A 767 42.54 -6.01 -9.15
CA THR A 767 42.54 -5.23 -7.90
C THR A 767 42.72 -3.75 -8.18
N THR A 768 41.91 -2.92 -7.53
CA THR A 768 42.00 -1.46 -7.64
C THR A 768 41.71 -0.79 -6.31
N ASP A 769 42.36 0.34 -6.04
CA ASP A 769 42.06 1.26 -4.94
C ASP A 769 40.91 2.24 -5.26
N ARG A 770 40.35 2.18 -6.48
CA ARG A 770 39.25 3.05 -6.91
C ARG A 770 37.99 2.78 -6.08
N GLY A 771 37.27 3.85 -5.76
CA GLY A 771 35.87 3.78 -5.37
C GLY A 771 34.94 3.83 -6.58
N PHE A 772 33.64 3.66 -6.36
CA PHE A 772 32.62 3.92 -7.37
C PHE A 772 31.34 4.48 -6.76
N THR A 773 30.54 5.15 -7.59
CA THR A 773 29.26 5.74 -7.20
C THR A 773 28.11 4.95 -7.79
N LEU A 774 27.11 4.66 -6.97
CA LEU A 774 25.82 4.12 -7.39
C LEU A 774 24.82 5.26 -7.47
N VAL A 775 24.12 5.36 -8.59
CA VAL A 775 23.02 6.32 -8.81
C VAL A 775 21.83 5.53 -9.31
N ASN A 776 20.60 5.84 -8.88
CA ASN A 776 19.44 5.16 -9.41
C ASN A 776 19.06 5.78 -10.75
N GLY A 777 19.77 5.31 -11.77
CA GLY A 777 19.58 5.61 -13.18
C GLY A 777 18.61 4.67 -13.89
N GLY A 778 17.61 4.09 -13.20
CA GLY A 778 16.64 3.17 -13.80
C GLY A 778 16.77 1.70 -13.39
N ALA A 779 16.81 0.81 -14.38
CA ALA A 779 16.90 -0.63 -14.17
C ALA A 779 18.09 -1.01 -13.25
N PRO A 780 18.01 -2.15 -12.53
CA PRO A 780 18.98 -2.49 -11.50
C PRO A 780 20.42 -2.52 -12.04
N ARG A 781 21.34 -1.88 -11.32
CA ARG A 781 22.78 -1.96 -11.58
C ARG A 781 23.26 -3.38 -11.28
N THR A 782 24.11 -3.91 -12.14
CA THR A 782 24.69 -5.25 -11.99
C THR A 782 26.21 -5.16 -12.05
N ILE A 783 26.88 -5.84 -11.12
CA ILE A 783 28.31 -6.12 -11.21
C ILE A 783 28.43 -7.63 -11.47
N GLN A 784 28.83 -7.96 -12.69
CA GLN A 784 28.98 -9.33 -13.15
C GLN A 784 30.46 -9.70 -13.14
N VAL A 785 30.82 -10.74 -12.39
CA VAL A 785 32.18 -11.29 -12.37
C VAL A 785 32.07 -12.73 -12.84
N ASP A 786 32.39 -12.97 -14.12
CA ASP A 786 32.16 -14.29 -14.72
C ASP A 786 33.16 -15.34 -14.23
N SER A 787 34.43 -14.95 -14.14
CA SER A 787 35.52 -15.76 -13.60
C SER A 787 36.56 -14.88 -12.90
N GLY A 788 37.38 -15.47 -12.03
CA GLY A 788 38.41 -14.74 -11.29
C GLY A 788 37.89 -13.88 -10.15
N ASN A 789 38.69 -12.87 -9.78
CA ASN A 789 38.44 -12.00 -8.64
C ASN A 789 38.47 -10.53 -9.08
N LEU A 790 37.44 -9.76 -8.75
CA LEU A 790 37.41 -8.30 -8.88
C LEU A 790 37.34 -7.67 -7.49
N SER A 791 38.29 -6.80 -7.16
CA SER A 791 38.40 -6.20 -5.83
C SER A 791 38.50 -4.68 -5.91
N PHE A 792 37.59 -3.99 -5.23
CA PHE A 792 37.60 -2.55 -5.01
C PHE A 792 38.01 -2.23 -3.56
N GLY A 793 39.09 -1.47 -3.40
CA GLY A 793 39.58 -0.97 -2.12
C GLY A 793 39.10 0.43 -1.77
N GLY A 794 38.61 1.20 -2.75
CA GLY A 794 38.05 2.53 -2.53
C GLY A 794 36.60 2.48 -2.04
N VAL A 795 36.10 3.64 -1.63
CA VAL A 795 34.76 3.77 -1.05
C VAL A 795 33.66 3.68 -2.10
N VAL A 796 32.60 2.92 -1.82
CA VAL A 796 31.38 2.90 -2.60
C VAL A 796 30.37 3.86 -2.00
N VAL A 797 29.92 4.84 -2.78
CA VAL A 797 28.97 5.87 -2.33
C VAL A 797 27.69 5.82 -3.16
N GLY A 798 26.60 6.35 -2.62
CA GLY A 798 25.35 6.54 -3.37
C GLY A 798 24.71 7.87 -2.99
N SER A 799 24.13 8.55 -3.98
CA SER A 799 23.41 9.81 -3.76
C SER A 799 21.91 9.62 -3.55
N ASP A 800 21.41 8.39 -3.70
CA ASP A 800 20.02 8.00 -3.57
C ASP A 800 19.88 6.52 -3.15
N ASP A 801 18.69 5.93 -3.30
CA ASP A 801 18.38 4.54 -2.91
C ASP A 801 19.07 3.45 -3.78
N ALA A 802 20.14 3.80 -4.50
CA ALA A 802 20.80 2.87 -5.40
C ALA A 802 21.64 1.81 -4.67
N GLY A 803 21.26 0.54 -4.82
CA GLY A 803 22.10 -0.63 -4.58
C GLY A 803 22.59 -1.31 -5.87
N PHE A 804 22.92 -2.60 -5.81
CA PHE A 804 23.36 -3.35 -6.99
C PHE A 804 23.08 -4.85 -6.87
N ASN A 805 23.12 -5.56 -7.99
CA ASN A 805 23.08 -7.01 -8.06
C ASN A 805 24.47 -7.59 -8.41
N LYS A 806 24.97 -8.52 -7.60
CA LYS A 806 26.14 -9.33 -7.91
C LYS A 806 25.73 -10.59 -8.67
N THR A 807 26.26 -10.74 -9.88
CA THR A 807 26.06 -11.92 -10.74
C THR A 807 27.40 -12.52 -11.20
N GLY A 808 27.36 -13.62 -11.95
CA GLY A 808 28.54 -14.36 -12.40
C GLY A 808 29.18 -15.20 -11.28
N ALA A 809 29.94 -16.24 -11.67
CA ALA A 809 30.46 -17.24 -10.73
C ALA A 809 31.65 -16.76 -9.89
N GLY A 810 32.34 -15.70 -10.32
CA GLY A 810 33.54 -15.16 -9.68
C GLY A 810 33.28 -14.38 -8.38
N LEU A 811 34.39 -13.94 -7.78
CA LEU A 811 34.42 -13.19 -6.52
C LEU A 811 34.43 -11.69 -6.77
N LEU A 812 33.50 -10.96 -6.15
CA LEU A 812 33.56 -9.51 -5.99
C LEU A 812 33.96 -9.19 -4.54
N THR A 813 34.98 -8.37 -4.34
CA THR A 813 35.40 -7.90 -3.01
C THR A 813 35.18 -6.39 -2.88
N LEU A 814 34.44 -5.98 -1.86
CA LEU A 814 34.32 -4.58 -1.42
C LEU A 814 35.10 -4.43 -0.11
N GLY A 815 36.34 -3.95 -0.21
CA GLY A 815 37.30 -3.96 0.89
C GLY A 815 37.25 -2.73 1.81
N ASN A 816 36.45 -1.71 1.47
CA ASN A 816 36.37 -0.48 2.23
C ASN A 816 35.22 -0.53 3.24
N ALA A 817 35.53 -0.27 4.52
CA ALA A 817 34.54 -0.26 5.59
C ALA A 817 33.63 0.97 5.57
N ALA A 818 34.00 2.02 4.83
CA ALA A 818 33.31 3.30 4.81
C ALA A 818 32.29 3.41 3.66
N ASN A 819 31.81 2.31 3.06
CA ASN A 819 30.81 2.41 1.99
C ASN A 819 29.49 2.98 2.53
N THR A 820 28.91 3.94 1.81
CA THR A 820 27.78 4.76 2.30
C THR A 820 26.52 4.68 1.44
N TYR A 821 26.50 3.89 0.36
CA TYR A 821 25.27 3.69 -0.43
C TYR A 821 24.18 3.04 0.43
N THR A 822 22.91 3.36 0.16
CA THR A 822 21.78 2.95 1.03
C THR A 822 20.80 1.99 0.37
N GLY A 823 20.99 1.68 -0.91
CA GLY A 823 20.11 0.77 -1.62
C GLY A 823 20.39 -0.71 -1.39
N ILE A 824 19.54 -1.54 -1.97
CA ILE A 824 19.54 -3.00 -1.78
C ILE A 824 20.76 -3.66 -2.42
N THR A 825 21.49 -4.45 -1.65
CA THR A 825 22.54 -5.35 -2.17
C THR A 825 21.95 -6.72 -2.42
N THR A 826 21.85 -7.11 -3.69
CA THR A 826 21.43 -8.47 -4.08
C THR A 826 22.64 -9.30 -4.48
N ILE A 827 22.72 -10.54 -4.00
CA ILE A 827 23.70 -11.52 -4.46
C ILE A 827 22.93 -12.64 -5.17
N SER A 828 22.84 -12.53 -6.50
CA SER A 828 22.19 -13.54 -7.34
C SER A 828 23.10 -14.72 -7.65
N ALA A 829 24.42 -14.51 -7.82
CA ALA A 829 25.37 -15.58 -8.10
C ALA A 829 26.81 -15.26 -7.65
N GLY A 830 27.58 -16.32 -7.39
CA GLY A 830 28.99 -16.22 -7.01
C GLY A 830 29.17 -15.70 -5.58
N THR A 831 30.32 -15.07 -5.30
CA THR A 831 30.64 -14.56 -3.95
C THR A 831 30.77 -13.05 -3.94
N LEU A 832 30.13 -12.39 -2.97
CA LEU A 832 30.47 -11.04 -2.52
C LEU A 832 31.26 -11.15 -1.21
N SER A 833 32.46 -10.58 -1.15
CA SER A 833 33.31 -10.59 0.03
C SER A 833 33.48 -9.19 0.61
N VAL A 834 33.32 -9.09 1.93
CA VAL A 834 33.45 -7.86 2.71
C VAL A 834 34.24 -8.13 3.99
N ASN A 835 34.87 -7.11 4.55
CA ASN A 835 35.64 -7.22 5.80
C ASN A 835 34.96 -6.53 7.00
N THR A 836 33.87 -5.81 6.75
CA THR A 836 33.13 -5.06 7.78
C THR A 836 31.64 -5.19 7.51
N LEU A 837 30.87 -5.52 8.54
CA LEU A 837 29.41 -5.47 8.56
C LEU A 837 29.04 -4.72 9.84
N ALA A 838 28.11 -3.76 9.74
CA ALA A 838 27.69 -2.91 10.85
C ALA A 838 26.16 -2.93 10.95
N ASP A 839 25.63 -2.41 12.07
CA ASP A 839 24.20 -2.19 12.25
C ASP A 839 23.61 -1.30 11.15
N GLY A 840 22.31 -1.49 10.88
CA GLY A 840 21.59 -0.73 9.85
C GLY A 840 21.69 0.79 10.06
N GLY A 841 21.93 1.51 8.97
CA GLY A 841 22.16 2.96 8.94
C GLY A 841 23.61 3.38 9.16
N VAL A 842 24.51 2.43 9.46
CA VAL A 842 25.95 2.69 9.64
C VAL A 842 26.72 2.19 8.43
N ALA A 843 27.72 2.95 7.99
CA ALA A 843 28.60 2.56 6.89
C ALA A 843 29.25 1.20 7.16
N SER A 844 29.23 0.33 6.15
CA SER A 844 29.77 -1.03 6.22
C SER A 844 30.30 -1.47 4.84
N GLY A 845 30.79 -2.71 4.72
CA GLY A 845 31.19 -3.27 3.44
C GLY A 845 30.04 -3.38 2.43
N ILE A 846 28.79 -3.43 2.90
CA ILE A 846 27.57 -3.48 2.06
C ILE A 846 26.73 -2.19 2.13
N GLY A 847 27.37 -1.07 2.45
CA GLY A 847 26.71 0.24 2.50
C GLY A 847 26.14 0.59 3.88
N ALA A 848 25.34 1.65 3.93
CA ALA A 848 24.70 2.22 5.11
C ALA A 848 23.16 2.11 5.06
N SER A 849 22.63 1.07 4.39
CA SER A 849 21.20 0.80 4.29
C SER A 849 20.57 0.57 5.68
N SER A 850 19.26 0.81 5.82
CA SER A 850 18.53 0.69 7.10
C SER A 850 18.56 -0.73 7.70
N SER A 851 17.91 -0.94 8.85
CA SER A 851 17.74 -2.27 9.43
C SER A 851 16.67 -3.13 8.75
N ASP A 852 16.17 -2.73 7.58
CA ASP A 852 15.19 -3.50 6.82
C ASP A 852 15.82 -4.81 6.29
N ALA A 853 15.10 -5.92 6.45
CA ALA A 853 15.53 -7.22 6.00
C ALA A 853 15.66 -7.29 4.46
N GLU A 854 14.99 -6.40 3.72
CA GLU A 854 15.10 -6.33 2.27
C GLU A 854 16.42 -5.70 1.76
N ASN A 855 17.26 -5.13 2.63
CA ASN A 855 18.48 -4.43 2.22
C ASN A 855 19.63 -5.35 1.79
N LEU A 856 19.63 -6.61 2.21
CA LEU A 856 20.57 -7.64 1.77
C LEU A 856 19.79 -8.88 1.35
N VAL A 857 19.78 -9.14 0.05
CA VAL A 857 19.06 -10.28 -0.54
C VAL A 857 20.06 -11.29 -1.08
N ILE A 858 20.16 -12.46 -0.44
CA ILE A 858 20.99 -13.57 -0.90
C ILE A 858 20.09 -14.59 -1.59
N GLN A 859 20.22 -14.75 -2.90
CA GLN A 859 19.42 -15.69 -3.68
C GLN A 859 20.12 -17.05 -3.83
N THR A 860 19.40 -18.04 -4.35
CA THR A 860 19.95 -19.36 -4.66
C THR A 860 21.12 -19.25 -5.63
N GLY A 861 22.33 -19.54 -5.15
CA GLY A 861 23.58 -19.45 -5.94
C GLY A 861 24.49 -18.28 -5.54
N GLY A 862 24.03 -17.35 -4.70
CA GLY A 862 24.82 -16.30 -4.09
C GLY A 862 25.47 -16.72 -2.77
N THR A 863 26.63 -16.16 -2.46
CA THR A 863 27.32 -16.30 -1.17
C THR A 863 27.80 -14.92 -0.69
N LEU A 864 27.49 -14.57 0.55
CA LEU A 864 28.17 -13.49 1.26
C LEU A 864 29.34 -14.08 2.07
N GLN A 865 30.55 -13.62 1.82
CA GLN A 865 31.74 -13.98 2.57
C GLN A 865 32.16 -12.82 3.48
N TYR A 866 32.18 -13.05 4.79
CA TYR A 866 32.73 -12.11 5.75
C TYR A 866 34.16 -12.51 6.12
N THR A 867 35.09 -11.56 6.00
CA THR A 867 36.54 -11.76 6.24
C THR A 867 37.09 -10.90 7.39
N GLY A 868 36.22 -10.18 8.11
CA GLY A 868 36.61 -9.30 9.19
C GLY A 868 37.13 -10.03 10.43
N ALA A 869 37.92 -9.31 11.25
CA ALA A 869 38.56 -9.87 12.44
C ALA A 869 37.64 -9.95 13.68
N THR A 870 36.52 -9.24 13.70
CA THR A 870 35.58 -9.20 14.84
C THR A 870 34.42 -10.17 14.65
N ALA A 871 34.11 -10.92 15.72
CA ALA A 871 33.12 -12.00 15.75
C ALA A 871 31.67 -11.55 16.02
N SER A 872 31.42 -10.25 16.19
CA SER A 872 30.06 -9.68 16.27
C SER A 872 29.91 -8.53 15.29
N THR A 873 28.87 -8.62 14.47
CA THR A 873 28.24 -7.51 13.77
C THR A 873 27.37 -6.74 14.74
#